data_AF-A0A150GZE4-F1
#
_entry.id   AF-A0A150GZE4-F1
#
_cell.length_a   1.000
_cell.length_b   1.000
_cell.length_c   1.000
_cell.angle_alpha   90.00
_cell.angle_beta   90.00
_cell.angle_gamma   90.00
#
_symmetry.space_group_name_H-M   'P 1'
#
loop_
_entity.id
_entity.type
_entity.pdbx_description
1 polymer ?
#
loop_
_entity_poly.entity_id
_entity_poly.type
_entity_poly.pdbx_seq_one_letter_code
_entity_poly.pdbx_strand_id
1 'polypeptide(L)'
;MSCAGTAGSKRCTLAELQEILASVGDFQSKAGGSASNVGRALASGFSTPVQVVGTRGPDEWGAMYSSAMRRAGVDTERMRVLPEGFTGRSAILTCDGERTMRTFLDPKVSTRVEDLSVDDFSGCSFVFLSSYCLYSEGLLQRAVQLAREVGAKVVLDLASYEVVRSYHKQLMEVLGGGGIHFCICNEDEAQMLLRCAEAAAAATPAAGGAVADDAVAAAGYPPDSSLPAAVLGLLLRHCEGAVVTRGVLGCVAGRRGGEGLVAVPAVPGVAVVDTTGAGDHFTAGFVYGLLSGQSLERCCQVACLAGAAAVRVVGAELSPNDWQWFHTRLHGDLAGDVVQDSSAAEVAQVAAVVAVELLGCYALIGRLGRGAVYFGSARLAQGSPYWSRAVRLAERVSQLLGSPVWTGGGPGMMRAASEGGLRAGVPVGGIRISREAGTNVLTMEDYLPAGAAFTCTYMPTRKVALTDAGARQSPEQRTAYLFLPGGLGTMDELFSILTLLQLGKLGSALPVPLLVLNWDGFYDGLMALLQAFDESGALRASEVREVMVARTNDEVLEYLARFYDLPVPDPEPDPIDGDGDGNGESPLDSAEEPAAAAATDGDASDVGDRLRHLSTDGAGPSPSPPLTAVAVAAADVGRAASGSGSRASGRASGAATPRSAGAHAVSAEEVLHRLAPRK
;
A
#
# COMPACT_ATOMS: atom_id res chain seq x y z
N MET A 1 17.66 18.95 30.39
CA MET A 1 17.31 17.89 31.37
C MET A 1 18.20 16.70 31.06
N SER A 2 18.91 16.13 32.04
CA SER A 2 19.66 14.89 31.84
C SER A 2 18.69 13.70 31.83
N CYS A 3 18.79 12.81 30.85
CA CYS A 3 17.98 11.59 30.74
C CYS A 3 18.38 10.49 31.74
N ALA A 4 19.35 10.75 32.63
CA ALA A 4 19.78 9.82 33.65
C ALA A 4 18.69 9.63 34.73
N GLY A 5 17.95 8.52 34.65
CA GLY A 5 17.07 8.04 35.73
C GLY A 5 15.55 8.17 35.52
N THR A 6 15.06 8.49 34.31
CA THR A 6 13.61 8.73 34.07
C THR A 6 13.04 8.02 32.84
N ALA A 7 13.52 6.82 32.49
CA ALA A 7 12.90 6.01 31.45
C ALA A 7 11.44 5.70 31.84
N GLY A 8 10.52 5.78 30.86
CA GLY A 8 9.09 5.47 31.07
C GLY A 8 8.10 6.59 30.75
N SER A 9 6.83 6.36 31.07
CA SER A 9 5.67 7.19 30.71
C SER A 9 5.10 7.89 31.95
N LYS A 10 5.13 9.23 31.96
CA LYS A 10 4.58 10.02 33.07
C LYS A 10 3.56 11.04 32.56
N ARG A 11 2.46 11.21 33.31
CA ARG A 11 1.50 12.29 33.05
C ARG A 11 2.12 13.65 33.37
N CYS A 12 1.76 14.66 32.57
CA CYS A 12 2.11 16.06 32.80
C CYS A 12 0.89 16.96 32.58
N THR A 13 0.94 18.14 33.15
CA THR A 13 -0.02 19.22 32.92
C THR A 13 0.23 19.88 31.56
N LEU A 14 -0.75 20.66 31.09
CA LEU A 14 -0.60 21.42 29.85
C LEU A 14 0.56 22.42 29.93
N ALA A 15 0.74 23.07 31.08
CA ALA A 15 1.82 24.03 31.30
C ALA A 15 3.20 23.34 31.24
N GLU A 16 3.36 22.21 31.93
CA GLU A 16 4.61 21.43 31.86
C GLU A 16 4.90 20.94 30.44
N LEU A 17 3.88 20.48 29.71
CA LEU A 17 4.06 20.11 28.31
C LEU A 17 4.56 21.30 27.49
N GLN A 18 3.93 22.47 27.61
CA GLN A 18 4.33 23.68 26.89
C GLN A 18 5.77 24.11 27.23
N GLU A 19 6.18 24.03 28.50
CA GLU A 19 7.56 24.29 28.92
C GLU A 19 8.55 23.31 28.29
N ILE A 20 8.23 22.01 28.29
CA ILE A 20 9.06 21.00 27.62
C ILE A 20 9.21 21.36 26.15
N LEU A 21 8.11 21.65 25.45
CA LEU A 21 8.13 21.98 24.03
C LEU A 21 8.92 23.25 23.71
N ALA A 22 8.82 24.29 24.55
CA ALA A 22 9.59 25.51 24.40
C ALA A 22 11.11 25.28 24.59
N SER A 23 11.50 24.27 25.39
CA SER A 23 12.90 24.01 25.74
C SER A 23 13.69 23.19 24.72
N VAL A 24 13.02 22.43 23.84
CA VAL A 24 13.68 21.50 22.90
C VAL A 24 14.04 22.13 21.55
N GLY A 25 13.50 23.30 21.20
CA GLY A 25 13.74 23.94 19.90
C GLY A 25 12.92 23.31 18.77
N ASP A 26 13.57 22.89 17.68
CA ASP A 26 12.90 22.29 16.51
C ASP A 26 12.31 20.91 16.83
N PHE A 27 11.12 20.63 16.29
CA PHE A 27 10.47 19.33 16.46
C PHE A 27 9.53 18.96 15.31
N GLN A 28 9.20 17.68 15.24
CA GLN A 28 8.19 17.15 14.33
C GLN A 28 6.93 16.71 15.09
N SER A 29 5.80 16.69 14.39
CA SER A 29 4.51 16.26 14.92
C SER A 29 3.95 15.13 14.05
N LYS A 30 3.51 14.04 14.70
CA LYS A 30 2.89 12.88 14.07
C LYS A 30 1.67 12.44 14.90
N ALA A 31 0.70 11.78 14.26
CA ALA A 31 -0.36 11.08 14.99
C ALA A 31 0.25 9.92 15.78
N GLY A 32 -0.21 9.74 17.02
CA GLY A 32 0.30 8.75 17.98
C GLY A 32 -0.83 8.11 18.77
N GLY A 33 -0.49 7.57 19.94
CA GLY A 33 -1.38 6.70 20.73
C GLY A 33 -1.13 5.23 20.39
N SER A 34 -0.95 4.37 21.41
CA SER A 34 -0.57 2.97 21.20
C SER A 34 -1.59 2.21 20.35
N ALA A 35 -2.88 2.29 20.71
CA ALA A 35 -3.96 1.67 19.93
C ALA A 35 -4.06 2.21 18.50
N SER A 36 -3.88 3.52 18.33
CA SER A 36 -3.85 4.18 17.03
C SER A 36 -2.65 3.75 16.18
N ASN A 37 -1.48 3.55 16.78
CA ASN A 37 -0.30 3.04 16.09
C ASN A 37 -0.49 1.60 15.62
N VAL A 38 -1.05 0.72 16.47
CA VAL A 38 -1.41 -0.65 16.09
C VAL A 38 -2.39 -0.63 14.92
N GLY A 39 -3.45 0.17 15.03
CA GLY A 39 -4.47 0.28 13.99
C GLY A 39 -3.93 0.83 12.67
N ARG A 40 -3.08 1.85 12.73
CA ARG A 40 -2.37 2.39 11.57
C ARG A 40 -1.46 1.35 10.92
N ALA A 41 -0.66 0.62 11.70
CA ALA A 41 0.23 -0.41 11.17
C ALA A 41 -0.56 -1.54 10.49
N LEU A 42 -1.66 -1.99 11.09
CA LEU A 42 -2.59 -2.96 10.49
C LEU A 42 -3.17 -2.45 9.16
N ALA A 43 -3.63 -1.20 9.11
CA ALA A 43 -4.21 -0.64 7.89
C ALA A 43 -3.17 -0.39 6.79
N SER A 44 -2.10 0.34 7.07
CA SER A 44 -1.13 0.75 6.05
C SER A 44 -0.12 -0.34 5.68
N GLY A 45 0.22 -1.21 6.64
CA GLY A 45 1.29 -2.20 6.49
C GLY A 45 0.79 -3.61 6.22
N PHE A 46 -0.44 -3.94 6.61
CA PHE A 46 -1.02 -5.26 6.42
C PHE A 46 -2.30 -5.23 5.58
N SER A 47 -2.71 -4.07 5.08
CA SER A 47 -3.97 -3.87 4.35
C SER A 47 -5.18 -4.45 5.07
N THR A 48 -5.15 -4.42 6.41
CA THR A 48 -6.22 -4.94 7.26
C THR A 48 -7.21 -3.82 7.53
N PRO A 49 -8.50 -4.01 7.26
CA PRO A 49 -9.52 -3.03 7.65
C PRO A 49 -9.50 -2.82 9.17
N VAL A 50 -9.35 -1.57 9.59
CA VAL A 50 -9.33 -1.19 11.00
C VAL A 50 -10.23 0.01 11.24
N GLN A 51 -11.01 -0.06 12.31
CA GLN A 51 -11.71 1.09 12.88
C GLN A 51 -11.08 1.48 14.22
N VAL A 52 -10.99 2.79 14.47
CA VAL A 52 -10.55 3.32 15.77
C VAL A 52 -11.72 3.97 16.51
N VAL A 53 -11.89 3.58 17.77
CA VAL A 53 -12.94 4.12 18.66
C VAL A 53 -12.25 4.96 19.72
N GLY A 54 -12.67 6.22 19.87
CA GLY A 54 -12.06 7.11 20.85
C GLY A 54 -12.66 8.51 20.85
N THR A 55 -11.97 9.41 21.52
CA THR A 55 -12.35 10.83 21.61
C THR A 55 -11.18 11.73 21.28
N ARG A 56 -11.51 12.89 20.69
CA ARG A 56 -10.56 13.98 20.40
C ARG A 56 -11.19 15.34 20.68
N GLY A 57 -10.35 16.34 20.88
CA GLY A 57 -10.78 17.73 21.00
C GLY A 57 -11.19 18.32 19.65
N PRO A 58 -11.86 19.49 19.65
CA PRO A 58 -12.26 20.21 18.45
C PRO A 58 -11.11 21.06 17.87
N ASP A 59 -9.87 20.78 18.26
CA ASP A 59 -8.68 21.56 17.94
C ASP A 59 -7.94 21.08 16.69
N GLU A 60 -6.92 21.85 16.28
CA GLU A 60 -6.07 21.54 15.12
C GLU A 60 -5.36 20.17 15.25
N TRP A 61 -5.05 19.75 16.49
CA TRP A 61 -4.39 18.49 16.77
C TRP A 61 -5.32 17.30 16.54
N GLY A 62 -6.58 17.42 16.94
CA GLY A 62 -7.62 16.44 16.64
C GLY A 62 -7.87 16.33 15.13
N ALA A 63 -7.91 17.46 14.42
CA ALA A 63 -8.04 17.47 12.96
C ALA A 63 -6.84 16.81 12.26
N MET A 64 -5.62 17.14 12.71
CA MET A 64 -4.38 16.53 12.21
C MET A 64 -4.38 15.01 12.44
N TYR A 65 -4.77 14.56 13.64
CA TYR A 65 -4.88 13.13 13.97
C TYR A 65 -5.83 12.41 13.02
N SER A 66 -7.09 12.86 12.89
CA SER A 66 -8.07 12.18 12.02
C SER A 66 -7.68 12.21 10.54
N SER A 67 -7.00 13.27 10.10
CA SER A 67 -6.48 13.37 8.73
C SER A 67 -5.35 12.35 8.49
N ALA A 68 -4.44 12.18 9.44
CA ALA A 68 -3.34 11.22 9.36
C ALA A 68 -3.85 9.76 9.38
N MET A 69 -4.79 9.45 10.26
CA MET A 69 -5.39 8.10 10.35
C MET A 69 -6.14 7.72 9.07
N ARG A 70 -6.94 8.63 8.51
CA ARG A 70 -7.62 8.40 7.22
C ARG A 70 -6.64 8.22 6.06
N ARG A 71 -5.55 8.99 6.00
CA ARG A 71 -4.49 8.79 5.00
C ARG A 71 -3.83 7.41 5.10
N ALA A 72 -3.77 6.85 6.31
CA ALA A 72 -3.25 5.51 6.54
C ALA A 72 -4.29 4.39 6.29
N GLY A 73 -5.51 4.73 5.87
CA GLY A 73 -6.57 3.76 5.60
C GLY A 73 -7.36 3.30 6.83
N VAL A 74 -7.23 3.99 7.97
CA VAL A 74 -8.00 3.67 9.19
C VAL A 74 -9.35 4.41 9.16
N ASP A 75 -10.42 3.68 9.46
CA ASP A 75 -11.74 4.26 9.66
C ASP A 75 -11.78 5.05 10.99
N THR A 76 -12.18 6.31 10.88
CA THR A 76 -12.24 7.28 11.98
C THR A 76 -13.66 7.77 12.28
N GLU A 77 -14.70 7.16 11.71
CA GLU A 77 -16.09 7.56 11.96
C GLU A 77 -16.48 7.46 13.45
N ARG A 78 -15.86 6.53 14.18
CA ARG A 78 -16.06 6.32 15.63
C ARG A 78 -15.09 7.10 16.51
N MET A 79 -14.32 8.02 15.92
CA MET A 79 -13.48 8.97 16.65
C MET A 79 -14.27 10.24 16.97
N ARG A 80 -14.91 10.27 18.15
CA ARG A 80 -15.84 11.32 18.55
C ARG A 80 -15.13 12.64 18.83
N VAL A 81 -15.72 13.74 18.40
CA VAL A 81 -15.23 15.09 18.71
C VAL A 81 -16.01 15.62 19.91
N LEU A 82 -15.32 15.84 21.03
CA LEU A 82 -15.92 16.45 22.20
C LEU A 82 -15.88 17.98 22.06
N PRO A 83 -16.93 18.70 22.50
CA PRO A 83 -17.10 20.13 22.19
C PRO A 83 -16.14 21.05 22.97
N GLU A 84 -15.54 20.56 24.06
CA GLU A 84 -14.63 21.32 24.91
C GLU A 84 -13.36 20.51 25.25
N GLY A 85 -12.27 21.24 25.46
CA GLY A 85 -10.97 20.69 25.89
C GLY A 85 -10.00 20.46 24.73
N PHE A 86 -8.81 19.98 25.07
CA PHE A 86 -7.71 19.80 24.15
C PHE A 86 -7.48 18.32 23.83
N THR A 87 -7.17 18.02 22.57
CA THR A 87 -6.72 16.69 22.17
C THR A 87 -5.48 16.29 22.98
N GLY A 88 -5.41 15.01 23.39
CA GLY A 88 -4.29 14.47 24.16
C GLY A 88 -2.96 14.68 23.42
N ARG A 89 -1.87 14.93 24.16
CA ARG A 89 -0.55 15.18 23.57
C ARG A 89 0.58 14.55 24.37
N SER A 90 1.59 14.01 23.70
CA SER A 90 2.79 13.48 24.36
C SER A 90 4.07 14.09 23.79
N ALA A 91 4.93 14.55 24.69
CA ALA A 91 6.32 14.80 24.33
C ALA A 91 7.11 13.51 24.56
N ILE A 92 7.58 12.90 23.47
CA ILE A 92 8.56 11.81 23.54
C ILE A 92 9.95 12.43 23.43
N LEU A 93 10.86 12.01 24.29
CA LEU A 93 12.23 12.50 24.33
C LEU A 93 13.14 11.30 24.16
N THR A 94 13.92 11.28 23.08
CA THR A 94 14.87 10.21 22.78
C THR A 94 16.29 10.67 23.14
N CYS A 95 17.01 9.88 23.92
CA CYS A 95 18.44 10.07 24.19
C CYS A 95 19.10 8.69 24.21
N ASP A 96 20.15 8.50 23.41
CA ASP A 96 20.92 7.26 23.35
C ASP A 96 20.08 5.98 23.10
N GLY A 97 19.01 6.10 22.30
CA GLY A 97 18.11 4.98 21.94
C GLY A 97 17.00 4.69 22.96
N GLU A 98 17.09 5.27 24.16
CA GLU A 98 16.06 5.21 25.19
C GLU A 98 15.05 6.36 25.04
N ARG A 99 13.78 6.08 25.38
CA ARG A 99 12.70 7.05 25.27
C ARG A 99 12.04 7.36 26.60
N THR A 100 11.69 8.62 26.79
CA THR A 100 10.89 9.11 27.93
C THR A 100 9.65 9.82 27.39
N MET A 101 8.47 9.52 27.93
CA MET A 101 7.20 10.11 27.49
C MET A 101 6.60 11.03 28.56
N ARG A 102 6.11 12.20 28.14
CA ARG A 102 5.38 13.17 28.97
C ARG A 102 4.03 13.44 28.34
N THR A 103 3.02 12.77 28.86
CA THR A 103 1.68 12.73 28.26
C THR A 103 0.73 13.64 29.00
N PHE A 104 0.20 14.63 28.31
CA PHE A 104 -0.94 15.43 28.72
C PHE A 104 -2.22 14.80 28.17
N LEU A 105 -3.16 14.49 29.07
CA LEU A 105 -4.52 14.10 28.74
C LEU A 105 -5.46 15.12 29.38
N ASP A 106 -6.31 15.76 28.58
CA ASP A 106 -7.30 16.69 29.10
C ASP A 106 -8.48 15.88 29.68
N PRO A 107 -8.83 16.04 30.97
CA PRO A 107 -10.00 15.35 31.54
C PRO A 107 -11.33 15.67 30.82
N LYS A 108 -11.41 16.80 30.10
CA LYS A 108 -12.56 17.15 29.26
C LYS A 108 -12.64 16.33 27.99
N VAL A 109 -11.51 15.85 27.48
CA VAL A 109 -11.40 15.03 26.28
C VAL A 109 -10.98 13.62 26.68
N SER A 110 -11.95 12.82 27.10
CA SER A 110 -11.71 11.43 27.46
C SER A 110 -12.85 10.52 27.04
N THR A 111 -12.50 9.33 26.56
CA THR A 111 -13.45 8.27 26.24
C THR A 111 -13.97 7.71 27.55
N ARG A 112 -15.30 7.72 27.73
CA ARG A 112 -15.97 7.22 28.92
C ARG A 112 -16.71 5.92 28.64
N VAL A 113 -17.14 5.25 29.70
CA VAL A 113 -17.87 3.97 29.63
C VAL A 113 -19.18 4.14 28.85
N GLU A 114 -19.90 5.23 29.12
CA GLU A 114 -21.15 5.61 28.49
C GLU A 114 -21.03 5.95 27.00
N ASP A 115 -19.81 6.27 26.54
CA ASP A 115 -19.56 6.55 25.13
C ASP A 115 -19.45 5.25 24.32
N LEU A 116 -19.27 4.07 24.94
CA LEU A 116 -19.10 2.82 24.22
C LEU A 116 -20.43 2.06 24.03
N SER A 117 -20.72 1.70 22.80
CA SER A 117 -21.90 0.93 22.39
C SER A 117 -21.52 -0.35 21.65
N VAL A 118 -22.44 -1.30 21.53
CA VAL A 118 -22.23 -2.54 20.75
C VAL A 118 -21.93 -2.22 19.28
N ASP A 119 -22.57 -1.18 18.74
CA ASP A 119 -22.35 -0.73 17.37
C ASP A 119 -20.88 -0.37 17.13
N ASP A 120 -20.17 0.14 18.15
CA ASP A 120 -18.74 0.48 18.05
C ASP A 120 -17.81 -0.72 17.82
N PHE A 121 -18.33 -1.93 17.97
CA PHE A 121 -17.61 -3.18 17.78
C PHE A 121 -18.23 -4.08 16.70
N SER A 122 -19.29 -3.60 16.03
CA SER A 122 -20.01 -4.37 15.01
C SER A 122 -19.09 -4.76 13.84
N GLY A 123 -19.24 -5.99 13.35
CA GLY A 123 -18.49 -6.52 12.20
C GLY A 123 -17.01 -6.85 12.49
N CYS A 124 -16.56 -6.77 13.73
CA CYS A 124 -15.16 -6.93 14.08
C CYS A 124 -14.84 -8.32 14.61
N SER A 125 -13.76 -8.91 14.11
CA SER A 125 -13.29 -10.24 14.53
C SER A 125 -12.34 -10.16 15.73
N PHE A 126 -11.63 -9.04 15.86
CA PHE A 126 -10.69 -8.79 16.95
C PHE A 126 -10.81 -7.36 17.49
N VAL A 127 -10.53 -7.21 18.78
CA VAL A 127 -10.45 -5.93 19.47
C VAL A 127 -9.08 -5.82 20.13
N PHE A 128 -8.33 -4.81 19.73
CA PHE A 128 -7.10 -4.41 20.38
C PHE A 128 -7.39 -3.38 21.48
N LEU A 129 -6.91 -3.67 22.69
CA LEU A 129 -7.01 -2.80 23.85
C LEU A 129 -5.61 -2.55 24.42
N SER A 130 -5.35 -1.31 24.80
CA SER A 130 -4.18 -0.95 25.60
C SER A 130 -4.59 -0.70 27.05
N SER A 131 -3.77 -1.11 28.01
CA SER A 131 -4.00 -0.86 29.44
C SER A 131 -4.10 0.64 29.79
N TYR A 132 -3.67 1.55 28.90
CA TYR A 132 -3.95 2.98 29.04
C TYR A 132 -5.46 3.32 29.16
N CYS A 133 -6.35 2.41 28.73
CA CYS A 133 -7.79 2.52 29.00
C CYS A 133 -8.12 2.59 30.51
N LEU A 134 -7.25 2.11 31.40
CA LEU A 134 -7.41 2.18 32.85
C LEU A 134 -7.32 3.61 33.42
N TYR A 135 -6.90 4.60 32.62
CA TYR A 135 -6.99 6.01 33.01
C TYR A 135 -8.44 6.50 33.12
N SER A 136 -9.35 5.86 32.39
CA SER A 136 -10.80 6.08 32.52
C SER A 136 -11.39 4.91 33.30
N GLU A 137 -12.00 5.20 34.43
CA GLU A 137 -12.59 4.19 35.31
C GLU A 137 -13.62 3.34 34.55
N GLY A 138 -13.47 2.00 34.61
CA GLY A 138 -14.38 1.04 33.99
C GLY A 138 -14.27 0.89 32.46
N LEU A 139 -13.50 1.73 31.77
CA LEU A 139 -13.45 1.74 30.30
C LEU A 139 -12.91 0.43 29.74
N LEU A 140 -11.81 -0.08 30.30
CA LEU A 140 -11.19 -1.33 29.87
C LEU A 140 -12.16 -2.52 30.05
N GLN A 141 -12.80 -2.61 31.22
CA GLN A 141 -13.80 -3.64 31.54
C GLN A 141 -14.97 -3.58 30.55
N ARG A 142 -15.49 -2.38 30.26
CA ARG A 142 -16.61 -2.19 29.34
C ARG A 142 -16.25 -2.59 27.92
N ALA A 143 -15.06 -2.23 27.45
CA ALA A 143 -14.60 -2.60 26.11
C ALA A 143 -14.44 -4.12 25.96
N VAL A 144 -13.91 -4.82 26.97
CA VAL A 144 -13.83 -6.29 26.98
C VAL A 144 -15.23 -6.90 26.95
N GLN A 145 -16.18 -6.36 27.72
CA GLN A 145 -17.56 -6.83 27.72
C GLN A 145 -18.21 -6.70 26.34
N LEU A 146 -18.13 -5.51 25.73
CA LEU A 146 -18.70 -5.25 24.41
C LEU A 146 -18.07 -6.11 23.32
N ALA A 147 -16.76 -6.32 23.36
CA ALA A 147 -16.07 -7.23 22.45
C ALA A 147 -16.64 -8.66 22.54
N ARG A 148 -16.92 -9.15 23.76
CA ARG A 148 -17.54 -10.47 23.95
C ARG A 148 -18.98 -10.52 23.44
N GLU A 149 -19.75 -9.46 23.64
CA GLU A 149 -21.15 -9.37 23.16
C GLU A 149 -21.24 -9.51 21.63
N VAL A 150 -20.25 -9.01 20.88
CA VAL A 150 -20.17 -9.18 19.41
C VAL A 150 -19.39 -10.42 18.97
N GLY A 151 -18.87 -11.22 19.91
CA GLY A 151 -18.08 -12.42 19.61
C GLY A 151 -16.64 -12.15 19.15
N ALA A 152 -16.13 -10.93 19.31
CA ALA A 152 -14.77 -10.55 18.94
C ALA A 152 -13.74 -11.04 19.96
N LYS A 153 -12.55 -11.37 19.47
CA LYS A 153 -11.43 -11.79 20.30
C LYS A 153 -10.66 -10.58 20.82
N VAL A 154 -10.33 -10.54 22.10
CA VAL A 154 -9.61 -9.41 22.70
C VAL A 154 -8.10 -9.67 22.80
N VAL A 155 -7.30 -8.75 22.26
CA VAL A 155 -5.85 -8.68 22.50
C VAL A 155 -5.57 -7.47 23.37
N LEU A 156 -5.01 -7.69 24.56
CA LEU A 156 -4.66 -6.67 25.54
C LEU A 156 -3.14 -6.46 25.58
N ASP A 157 -2.69 -5.22 25.43
CA ASP A 157 -1.30 -4.81 25.67
C ASP A 157 -1.17 -4.11 27.04
N LEU A 158 -0.18 -4.51 27.84
CA LEU A 158 0.05 -3.95 29.18
C LEU A 158 0.63 -2.52 29.17
N ALA A 159 1.07 -2.03 28.01
CA ALA A 159 1.38 -0.66 27.62
C ALA A 159 2.54 0.05 28.32
N SER A 160 2.63 -0.02 29.65
CA SER A 160 3.75 0.51 30.41
C SER A 160 3.81 -0.04 31.83
N TYR A 161 5.03 -0.18 32.33
CA TYR A 161 5.34 -0.50 33.72
C TYR A 161 4.58 0.37 34.72
N GLU A 162 4.44 1.68 34.48
CA GLU A 162 3.79 2.61 35.41
C GLU A 162 2.28 2.36 35.53
N VAL A 163 1.63 2.02 34.41
CA VAL A 163 0.22 1.65 34.42
C VAL A 163 0.03 0.34 35.17
N VAL A 164 0.87 -0.67 34.92
CA VAL A 164 0.82 -1.93 35.67
C VAL A 164 0.99 -1.67 37.16
N ARG A 165 2.00 -0.90 37.57
CA ARG A 165 2.22 -0.56 38.99
C ARG A 165 1.00 0.11 39.63
N SER A 166 0.49 1.15 38.97
CA SER A 166 -0.55 2.03 39.54
C SER A 166 -1.94 1.41 39.51
N TYR A 167 -2.23 0.55 38.54
CA TYR A 167 -3.56 -0.01 38.28
C TYR A 167 -3.57 -1.55 38.34
N HIS A 168 -2.59 -2.19 39.00
CA HIS A 168 -2.49 -3.67 39.06
C HIS A 168 -3.76 -4.33 39.59
N LYS A 169 -4.46 -3.73 40.56
CA LYS A 169 -5.71 -4.29 41.10
C LYS A 169 -6.79 -4.35 40.03
N GLN A 170 -7.05 -3.23 39.36
CA GLN A 170 -8.03 -3.13 38.28
C GLN A 170 -7.64 -4.00 37.08
N LEU A 171 -6.34 -4.07 36.75
CA LEU A 171 -5.83 -4.93 35.69
C LEU A 171 -6.09 -6.42 36.02
N MET A 172 -5.80 -6.85 37.25
CA MET A 172 -6.06 -8.23 37.69
C MET A 172 -7.55 -8.55 37.77
N GLU A 173 -8.42 -7.58 38.09
CA GLU A 173 -9.88 -7.75 38.02
C GLU A 173 -10.34 -7.97 36.57
N VAL A 174 -9.83 -7.20 35.61
CA VAL A 174 -10.14 -7.38 34.18
C VAL A 174 -9.66 -8.75 33.69
N LEU A 175 -8.43 -9.14 34.02
CA LEU A 175 -7.86 -10.45 33.68
C LEU A 175 -8.68 -11.58 34.31
N GLY A 176 -9.03 -11.45 35.59
CA GLY A 176 -9.84 -12.42 36.33
C GLY A 176 -11.27 -12.56 35.83
N GLY A 177 -11.86 -11.51 35.28
CA GLY A 177 -13.20 -11.52 34.67
C GLY A 177 -13.29 -12.31 33.35
N GLY A 178 -12.15 -12.65 32.75
CA GLY A 178 -12.05 -13.41 31.51
C GLY A 178 -12.52 -12.65 30.27
N GLY A 179 -12.28 -13.23 29.09
CA GLY A 179 -12.60 -12.61 27.79
C GLY A 179 -11.38 -12.07 27.04
N ILE A 180 -10.22 -12.03 27.69
CA ILE A 180 -8.96 -11.71 27.03
C ILE A 180 -8.43 -12.98 26.34
N HIS A 181 -8.32 -12.92 25.01
CA HIS A 181 -7.74 -14.00 24.22
C HIS A 181 -6.22 -13.99 24.34
N PHE A 182 -5.57 -12.85 24.09
CA PHE A 182 -4.12 -12.70 24.24
C PHE A 182 -3.76 -11.49 25.08
N CYS A 183 -2.76 -11.66 25.96
CA CYS A 183 -2.14 -10.56 26.69
C CYS A 183 -0.68 -10.40 26.24
N ILE A 184 -0.26 -9.20 25.89
CA ILE A 184 1.08 -8.86 25.43
C ILE A 184 1.73 -7.93 26.44
N CYS A 185 2.99 -8.17 26.76
CA CYS A 185 3.79 -7.32 27.63
C CYS A 185 5.27 -7.36 27.24
N ASN A 186 6.06 -6.39 27.68
CA ASN A 186 7.53 -6.47 27.68
C ASN A 186 8.07 -6.98 29.02
N GLU A 187 9.40 -7.12 29.11
CA GLU A 187 10.08 -7.61 30.32
C GLU A 187 9.83 -6.71 31.55
N ASP A 188 9.81 -5.39 31.39
CA ASP A 188 9.60 -4.45 32.52
C ASP A 188 8.17 -4.54 33.07
N GLU A 189 7.18 -4.59 32.18
CA GLU A 189 5.76 -4.78 32.51
C GLU A 189 5.53 -6.14 33.16
N ALA A 190 6.16 -7.20 32.64
CA ALA A 190 6.09 -8.55 33.18
C ALA A 190 6.66 -8.62 34.60
N GLN A 191 7.83 -8.02 34.83
CA GLN A 191 8.46 -7.96 36.15
C GLN A 191 7.56 -7.23 37.15
N MET A 192 7.00 -6.09 36.75
CA MET A 192 6.11 -5.32 37.62
C MET A 192 4.83 -6.08 37.95
N LEU A 193 4.22 -6.75 36.96
CA LEU A 193 3.02 -7.54 37.20
C LEU A 193 3.28 -8.66 38.22
N LEU A 194 4.41 -9.37 38.11
CA LEU A 194 4.79 -10.41 39.06
C LEU A 194 5.02 -9.84 40.46
N ARG A 195 5.73 -8.72 40.59
CA ARG A 195 5.95 -8.04 41.88
C ARG A 195 4.64 -7.65 42.55
N CYS A 196 3.72 -7.06 41.79
CA CYS A 196 2.40 -6.71 42.31
C CYS A 196 1.62 -7.96 42.75
N ALA A 197 1.71 -9.06 42.01
CA ALA A 197 1.05 -10.31 42.37
C ALA A 197 1.65 -10.95 43.64
N GLU A 198 2.97 -10.98 43.78
CA GLU A 198 3.66 -11.47 44.98
C GLU A 198 3.33 -10.62 46.21
N ALA A 199 3.40 -9.30 46.07
CA ALA A 199 3.09 -8.38 47.16
C ALA A 199 1.60 -8.47 47.58
N ALA A 200 0.69 -8.68 46.63
CA ALA A 200 -0.72 -8.96 46.92
C ALA A 200 -0.93 -10.30 47.62
N ALA A 201 -0.16 -11.34 47.28
CA ALA A 201 -0.21 -12.64 47.94
C ALA A 201 0.37 -12.61 49.37
N ALA A 202 1.36 -11.73 49.63
CA ALA A 202 1.98 -11.55 50.93
C ALA A 202 1.15 -10.68 51.90
N ALA A 203 0.20 -9.89 51.39
CA ALA A 203 -0.66 -9.04 52.22
C ALA A 203 -1.70 -9.86 52.98
N THR A 204 -1.76 -9.72 54.31
CA THR A 204 -2.79 -10.36 55.15
C THR A 204 -4.17 -9.72 54.88
N PRO A 205 -5.31 -10.44 54.92
CA PRO A 205 -6.62 -9.92 54.48
C PRO A 205 -7.20 -8.73 55.28
N ALA A 206 -6.50 -8.26 56.31
CA ALA A 206 -6.97 -7.28 57.27
C ALA A 206 -6.32 -5.90 57.06
N ALA A 207 -6.52 -5.29 55.89
CA ALA A 207 -6.56 -3.84 55.70
C ALA A 207 -6.88 -3.56 54.22
N GLY A 208 -8.04 -2.97 53.93
CA GLY A 208 -8.46 -2.56 52.58
C GLY A 208 -7.66 -1.41 51.97
N GLY A 209 -6.34 -1.37 52.18
CA GLY A 209 -5.43 -0.38 51.60
C GLY A 209 -4.79 -0.86 50.30
N ALA A 210 -4.29 0.07 49.49
CA ALA A 210 -3.31 -0.23 48.45
C ALA A 210 -2.16 -1.07 49.04
N VAL A 211 -1.61 -2.02 48.28
CA VAL A 211 -0.34 -2.67 48.67
C VAL A 211 0.68 -1.54 48.77
N ALA A 212 1.27 -1.32 49.95
CA ALA A 212 2.19 -0.22 50.16
C ALA A 212 3.35 -0.29 49.16
N ASP A 213 3.76 0.85 48.58
CA ASP A 213 4.86 0.93 47.61
C ASP A 213 6.13 0.23 48.13
N ASP A 214 6.37 0.26 49.44
CA ASP A 214 7.47 -0.40 50.14
C ASP A 214 7.43 -1.94 50.01
N ALA A 215 6.25 -2.56 49.94
CA ALA A 215 6.09 -4.01 49.79
C ALA A 215 6.32 -4.48 48.34
N VAL A 216 5.94 -3.68 47.34
CA VAL A 216 6.23 -3.93 45.92
C VAL A 216 7.72 -3.72 45.61
N ALA A 217 8.37 -2.77 46.31
CA ALA A 217 9.81 -2.55 46.23
C ALA A 217 10.63 -3.69 46.89
N ALA A 218 10.10 -4.29 47.96
CA ALA A 218 10.74 -5.38 48.72
C ALA A 218 10.60 -6.78 48.09
N ALA A 219 9.68 -6.97 47.13
CA ALA A 219 9.55 -8.22 46.37
C ALA A 219 10.80 -8.49 45.51
N GLY A 220 11.32 -9.71 45.59
CA GLY A 220 12.55 -10.12 44.89
C GLY A 220 12.35 -10.20 43.38
N TYR A 221 13.43 -10.05 42.61
CA TYR A 221 13.40 -10.32 41.16
C TYR A 221 13.52 -11.83 40.92
N PRO A 222 12.65 -12.45 40.10
CA PRO A 222 13.03 -13.70 39.46
C PRO A 222 14.24 -13.45 38.56
N PRO A 223 15.20 -14.38 38.44
CA PRO A 223 16.31 -14.23 37.50
C PRO A 223 15.79 -14.06 36.06
N ASP A 224 16.44 -13.23 35.24
CA ASP A 224 16.00 -12.87 33.87
C ASP A 224 15.71 -14.09 32.97
N SER A 225 16.36 -15.23 33.22
CA SER A 225 16.14 -16.47 32.49
C SER A 225 14.81 -17.16 32.78
N SER A 226 14.19 -16.93 33.95
CA SER A 226 12.91 -17.55 34.34
C SER A 226 11.71 -16.61 34.24
N LEU A 227 11.96 -15.30 34.08
CA LEU A 227 10.93 -14.26 34.00
C LEU A 227 9.81 -14.57 32.98
N PRO A 228 10.10 -14.91 31.70
CA PRO A 228 9.04 -15.18 30.73
C PRO A 228 8.15 -16.36 31.15
N ALA A 229 8.74 -17.45 31.65
CA ALA A 229 7.97 -18.61 32.08
C ALA A 229 7.07 -18.30 33.28
N ALA A 230 7.57 -17.52 34.25
CA ALA A 230 6.82 -17.12 35.43
C ALA A 230 5.61 -16.23 35.08
N VAL A 231 5.81 -15.18 34.28
CA VAL A 231 4.71 -14.28 33.90
C VAL A 231 3.70 -14.97 32.97
N LEU A 232 4.16 -15.83 32.04
CA LEU A 232 3.25 -16.63 31.21
C LEU A 232 2.43 -17.58 32.08
N GLY A 233 3.04 -18.23 33.09
CA GLY A 233 2.33 -19.05 34.06
C GLY A 233 1.28 -18.29 34.87
N LEU A 234 1.47 -16.98 35.09
CA LEU A 234 0.47 -16.10 35.70
C LEU A 234 -0.64 -15.72 34.72
N LEU A 235 -0.29 -15.19 33.55
CA LEU A 235 -1.24 -14.70 32.56
C LEU A 235 -2.11 -15.82 31.97
N LEU A 236 -1.55 -17.01 31.74
CA LEU A 236 -2.29 -18.15 31.17
C LEU A 236 -3.35 -18.75 32.13
N ARG A 237 -3.37 -18.35 33.40
CA ARG A 237 -4.51 -18.65 34.29
C ARG A 237 -5.75 -17.84 33.93
N HIS A 238 -5.57 -16.68 33.29
CA HIS A 238 -6.61 -15.70 33.03
C HIS A 238 -6.91 -15.51 31.54
N CYS A 239 -5.90 -15.68 30.68
CA CYS A 239 -5.97 -15.50 29.23
C CYS A 239 -5.84 -16.83 28.49
N GLU A 240 -6.33 -16.92 27.25
CA GLU A 240 -6.06 -18.10 26.41
C GLU A 240 -4.60 -18.19 25.98
N GLY A 241 -3.95 -17.05 25.73
CA GLY A 241 -2.55 -16.95 25.38
C GLY A 241 -1.90 -15.70 25.93
N ALA A 242 -0.58 -15.69 25.95
CA ALA A 242 0.20 -14.54 26.37
C ALA A 242 1.55 -14.48 25.63
N VAL A 243 2.07 -13.27 25.46
CA VAL A 243 3.34 -12.98 24.78
C VAL A 243 4.17 -12.02 25.63
N VAL A 244 5.45 -12.34 25.76
CA VAL A 244 6.46 -11.50 26.42
C VAL A 244 7.49 -11.10 25.37
N THR A 245 7.55 -9.81 25.06
CA THR A 245 8.57 -9.22 24.18
C THR A 245 9.84 -8.93 24.98
N ARG A 246 11.01 -9.16 24.36
CA ARG A 246 12.32 -9.18 25.02
C ARG A 246 13.38 -8.39 24.24
N GLY A 247 12.97 -7.28 23.63
CA GLY A 247 13.83 -6.43 22.81
C GLY A 247 14.67 -7.22 21.80
N VAL A 248 16.00 -7.15 21.95
CA VAL A 248 16.97 -7.82 21.05
C VAL A 248 16.94 -9.36 21.13
N LEU A 249 16.27 -9.94 22.12
CA LEU A 249 16.12 -11.39 22.28
C LEU A 249 14.87 -11.94 21.58
N GLY A 250 14.00 -11.08 21.06
CA GLY A 250 12.77 -11.45 20.36
C GLY A 250 11.57 -11.56 21.30
N CYS A 251 10.85 -12.67 21.29
CA CYS A 251 9.71 -12.89 22.18
C CYS A 251 9.54 -14.35 22.62
N VAL A 252 8.82 -14.54 23.72
CA VAL A 252 8.35 -15.84 24.19
C VAL A 252 6.84 -15.78 24.35
N ALA A 253 6.13 -16.77 23.82
CA ALA A 253 4.68 -16.86 23.87
C ALA A 253 4.22 -18.23 24.37
N GLY A 254 3.01 -18.27 24.93
CA GLY A 254 2.37 -19.51 25.34
C GLY A 254 0.87 -19.46 25.07
N ARG A 255 0.25 -20.64 24.95
CA ARG A 255 -1.20 -20.81 24.84
C ARG A 255 -1.67 -21.92 25.77
N ARG A 256 -2.77 -21.68 26.49
CA ARG A 256 -3.38 -22.64 27.40
C ARG A 256 -3.84 -23.86 26.60
N GLY A 257 -3.41 -25.05 27.05
CA GLY A 257 -3.73 -26.33 26.39
C GLY A 257 -2.98 -26.59 25.08
N GLY A 258 -1.99 -25.76 24.71
CA GLY A 258 -1.12 -25.97 23.55
C GLY A 258 0.12 -26.82 23.87
N GLU A 259 0.91 -27.14 22.83
CA GLU A 259 2.06 -28.06 22.86
C GLU A 259 3.35 -27.49 23.50
N GLY A 260 3.29 -26.33 24.16
CA GLY A 260 4.43 -25.75 24.89
C GLY A 260 4.61 -24.25 24.69
N LEU A 261 5.74 -23.74 25.17
CA LEU A 261 6.17 -22.35 24.96
C LEU A 261 6.83 -22.21 23.59
N VAL A 262 6.52 -21.12 22.91
CA VAL A 262 7.11 -20.71 21.63
C VAL A 262 8.12 -19.61 21.92
N ALA A 263 9.34 -19.74 21.42
CA ALA A 263 10.35 -18.69 21.49
C ALA A 263 10.79 -18.33 20.07
N VAL A 264 10.70 -17.04 19.73
CA VAL A 264 11.11 -16.53 18.41
C VAL A 264 12.19 -15.47 18.63
N PRO A 265 13.38 -15.62 18.04
CA PRO A 265 14.45 -14.63 18.17
C PRO A 265 14.10 -13.32 17.47
N ALA A 266 14.75 -12.22 17.87
CA ALA A 266 14.66 -10.97 17.13
C ALA A 266 15.27 -11.10 15.73
N VAL A 267 14.84 -10.24 14.79
CA VAL A 267 15.38 -10.22 13.44
C VAL A 267 16.86 -9.77 13.49
N PRO A 268 17.81 -10.57 12.97
CA PRO A 268 19.22 -10.24 13.04
C PRO A 268 19.61 -9.10 12.08
N GLY A 269 20.70 -8.39 12.42
CA GLY A 269 21.29 -7.37 11.54
C GLY A 269 20.48 -6.07 11.41
N VAL A 270 19.59 -5.79 12.37
CA VAL A 270 18.77 -4.57 12.40
C VAL A 270 19.50 -3.47 13.17
N ALA A 271 19.78 -2.34 12.50
CA ALA A 271 20.31 -1.15 13.15
C ALA A 271 19.15 -0.40 13.84
N VAL A 272 19.23 -0.28 15.17
CA VAL A 272 18.22 0.41 15.98
C VAL A 272 18.47 1.92 15.93
N VAL A 273 17.46 2.67 15.47
CA VAL A 273 17.45 4.13 15.38
C VAL A 273 16.62 4.74 16.51
N ASP A 274 15.40 4.23 16.71
CA ASP A 274 14.46 4.67 17.74
C ASP A 274 13.51 3.52 18.09
N THR A 275 13.31 3.24 19.38
CA THR A 275 12.44 2.14 19.84
C THR A 275 10.95 2.51 19.89
N THR A 276 10.60 3.75 19.56
CA THR A 276 9.23 4.26 19.61
C THR A 276 8.31 3.51 18.66
N GLY A 277 7.25 2.89 19.21
CA GLY A 277 6.27 2.13 18.43
C GLY A 277 6.70 0.71 18.07
N ALA A 278 7.85 0.22 18.55
CA ALA A 278 8.28 -1.16 18.30
C ALA A 278 7.29 -2.19 18.85
N GLY A 279 6.81 -1.98 20.08
CA GLY A 279 5.76 -2.82 20.68
C GLY A 279 4.43 -2.72 19.93
N ASP A 280 4.03 -1.50 19.52
CA ASP A 280 2.79 -1.30 18.75
C ASP A 280 2.83 -2.04 17.40
N HIS A 281 3.95 -1.96 16.66
CA HIS A 281 4.10 -2.69 15.39
C HIS A 281 4.23 -4.20 15.61
N PHE A 282 4.91 -4.63 16.67
CA PHE A 282 4.93 -6.04 17.08
C PHE A 282 3.51 -6.55 17.28
N THR A 283 2.71 -5.83 18.06
CA THR A 283 1.32 -6.19 18.34
C THR A 283 0.47 -6.17 17.08
N ALA A 284 0.65 -5.22 16.17
CA ALA A 284 0.00 -5.22 14.86
C ALA A 284 0.34 -6.48 14.04
N GLY A 285 1.62 -6.85 13.95
CA GLY A 285 2.04 -8.08 13.26
C GLY A 285 1.49 -9.35 13.91
N PHE A 286 1.41 -9.37 15.23
CA PHE A 286 0.82 -10.49 15.98
C PHE A 286 -0.68 -10.62 15.71
N VAL A 287 -1.43 -9.52 15.78
CA VAL A 287 -2.86 -9.47 15.48
C VAL A 287 -3.12 -9.89 14.03
N TYR A 288 -2.31 -9.43 13.08
CA TYR A 288 -2.40 -9.85 11.68
C TYR A 288 -2.22 -11.37 11.52
N GLY A 289 -1.23 -11.95 12.19
CA GLY A 289 -1.02 -13.40 12.18
C GLY A 289 -2.23 -14.18 12.72
N LEU A 290 -2.83 -13.69 13.82
CA LEU A 290 -4.04 -14.27 14.39
C LEU A 290 -5.25 -14.15 13.46
N LEU A 291 -5.44 -12.98 12.82
CA LEU A 291 -6.50 -12.75 11.83
C LEU A 291 -6.35 -13.70 10.63
N SER A 292 -5.12 -13.96 10.22
CA SER A 292 -4.77 -14.86 9.13
C SER A 292 -4.80 -16.35 9.52
N GLY A 293 -5.21 -16.69 10.75
CA GLY A 293 -5.31 -18.08 11.21
C GLY A 293 -3.98 -18.81 11.32
N GLN A 294 -2.87 -18.08 11.48
CA GLN A 294 -1.52 -18.65 11.50
C GLN A 294 -1.23 -19.36 12.84
N SER A 295 -0.19 -20.20 12.85
CA SER A 295 0.33 -20.80 14.09
C SER A 295 0.86 -19.74 15.05
N LEU A 296 0.91 -20.04 16.35
CA LEU A 296 1.43 -19.11 17.36
C LEU A 296 2.87 -18.67 17.06
N GLU A 297 3.70 -19.61 16.60
CA GLU A 297 5.06 -19.32 16.17
C GLU A 297 5.10 -18.37 14.99
N ARG A 298 4.29 -18.59 13.96
CA ARG A 298 4.26 -17.70 12.81
C ARG A 298 3.73 -16.31 13.19
N CYS A 299 2.73 -16.22 14.06
CA CYS A 299 2.27 -14.94 14.62
C CYS A 299 3.43 -14.18 15.28
N CYS A 300 4.25 -14.88 16.07
CA CYS A 300 5.43 -14.30 16.73
C CYS A 300 6.52 -13.88 15.73
N GLN A 301 6.75 -14.66 14.67
CA GLN A 301 7.71 -14.30 13.61
C GLN A 301 7.31 -13.01 12.87
N VAL A 302 6.03 -12.91 12.48
CA VAL A 302 5.51 -11.69 11.82
C VAL A 302 5.56 -10.50 12.77
N ALA A 303 5.23 -10.69 14.05
CA ALA A 303 5.32 -9.68 15.09
C ALA A 303 6.77 -9.17 15.28
N CYS A 304 7.74 -10.09 15.44
CA CYS A 304 9.16 -9.73 15.54
C CYS A 304 9.64 -8.95 14.31
N LEU A 305 9.20 -9.34 13.11
CA LEU A 305 9.57 -8.64 11.87
C LEU A 305 8.96 -7.23 11.79
N ALA A 306 7.72 -7.05 12.22
CA ALA A 306 7.05 -5.76 12.24
C ALA A 306 7.69 -4.81 13.27
N GLY A 307 7.99 -5.31 14.48
CA GLY A 307 8.76 -4.56 15.48
C GLY A 307 10.16 -4.19 14.98
N ALA A 308 10.84 -5.11 14.28
CA ALA A 308 12.13 -4.84 13.65
C ALA A 308 12.09 -3.78 12.55
N ALA A 309 10.98 -3.67 11.80
CA ALA A 309 10.79 -2.59 10.84
C ALA A 309 10.67 -1.24 11.57
N ALA A 310 9.87 -1.18 12.64
CA ALA A 310 9.63 0.02 13.45
C ALA A 310 10.92 0.61 14.04
N VAL A 311 11.81 -0.23 14.57
CA VAL A 311 13.03 0.27 15.24
C VAL A 311 14.04 0.94 14.30
N ARG A 312 13.87 0.78 12.97
CA ARG A 312 14.80 1.31 11.95
C ARG A 312 14.52 2.77 11.60
N VAL A 313 13.44 3.34 12.12
CA VAL A 313 12.99 4.69 11.77
C VAL A 313 12.68 5.50 13.01
N VAL A 314 12.62 6.81 12.82
CA VAL A 314 12.31 7.76 13.88
C VAL A 314 10.79 7.90 14.05
N GLY A 315 10.31 7.60 15.25
CA GLY A 315 8.89 7.58 15.62
C GLY A 315 8.13 6.34 15.13
N ALA A 316 6.85 6.24 15.52
CA ALA A 316 6.00 5.07 15.27
C ALA A 316 5.30 5.06 13.90
N GLU A 317 5.93 5.59 12.85
CA GLU A 317 5.34 5.64 11.51
C GLU A 317 6.36 5.25 10.44
N LEU A 318 6.07 4.14 9.76
CA LEU A 318 6.90 3.58 8.70
C LEU A 318 6.60 4.22 7.35
N SER A 319 7.66 4.52 6.58
CA SER A 319 7.52 5.01 5.21
C SER A 319 7.17 3.85 4.25
N PRO A 320 6.72 4.15 3.01
CA PRO A 320 6.53 3.11 1.99
C PRO A 320 7.77 2.25 1.75
N ASN A 321 8.98 2.81 1.85
CA ASN A 321 10.23 2.05 1.70
C ASN A 321 10.47 1.09 2.87
N ASP A 322 10.05 1.46 4.08
CA ASP A 322 10.20 0.60 5.26
C ASP A 322 9.18 -0.54 5.23
N TRP A 323 7.95 -0.25 4.79
CA TRP A 323 6.96 -1.29 4.48
C TRP A 323 7.43 -2.20 3.35
N GLN A 324 8.08 -1.67 2.31
CA GLN A 324 8.68 -2.50 1.27
C GLN A 324 9.76 -3.44 1.83
N TRP A 325 10.64 -2.96 2.72
CA TRP A 325 11.64 -3.79 3.40
C TRP A 325 10.98 -4.90 4.23
N PHE A 326 9.87 -4.58 4.91
CA PHE A 326 9.08 -5.52 5.68
C PHE A 326 8.44 -6.58 4.77
N HIS A 327 7.71 -6.18 3.74
CA HIS A 327 7.02 -7.07 2.80
C HIS A 327 7.98 -7.99 2.05
N THR A 328 9.15 -7.50 1.67
CA THR A 328 10.17 -8.32 0.99
C THR A 328 10.62 -9.49 1.88
N ARG A 329 10.70 -9.30 3.20
CA ARG A 329 11.01 -10.37 4.17
C ARG A 329 9.79 -11.22 4.49
N LEU A 330 8.64 -10.60 4.76
CA LEU A 330 7.41 -11.31 5.10
C LEU A 330 7.02 -12.31 4.00
N HIS A 331 7.02 -11.85 2.75
CA HIS A 331 6.57 -12.62 1.59
C HIS A 331 7.70 -13.41 0.92
N GLY A 332 8.96 -13.00 1.09
CA GLY A 332 10.11 -13.78 0.60
C GLY A 332 10.11 -15.20 1.17
N ASP A 333 9.81 -15.33 2.47
CA ASP A 333 9.71 -16.63 3.13
C ASP A 333 8.40 -17.37 2.77
N LEU A 334 7.26 -16.67 2.68
CA LEU A 334 5.94 -17.28 2.40
C LEU A 334 5.75 -17.73 0.95
N ALA A 335 6.39 -17.08 -0.01
CA ALA A 335 6.32 -17.46 -1.43
C ALA A 335 6.83 -18.89 -1.66
N GLY A 336 7.67 -19.41 -0.77
CA GLY A 336 8.12 -20.79 -0.79
C GLY A 336 7.15 -21.83 -0.23
N ASP A 337 6.25 -21.42 0.64
CA ASP A 337 5.34 -22.34 1.33
C ASP A 337 3.98 -22.48 0.63
N VAL A 338 3.54 -21.47 -0.12
CA VAL A 338 2.19 -21.40 -0.72
C VAL A 338 2.09 -22.13 -2.07
N VAL A 339 3.19 -22.24 -2.82
CA VAL A 339 3.15 -22.86 -4.15
C VAL A 339 3.54 -24.33 -4.04
N GLN A 340 2.55 -25.18 -3.73
CA GLN A 340 2.74 -26.64 -3.66
C GLN A 340 3.11 -27.31 -5.00
N ASP A 341 3.23 -26.55 -6.10
CA ASP A 341 3.58 -27.02 -7.45
C ASP A 341 4.68 -26.19 -8.16
N SER A 342 5.36 -25.27 -7.47
CA SER A 342 6.51 -24.52 -8.00
C SER A 342 7.42 -24.13 -6.86
N SER A 343 8.72 -24.22 -7.04
CA SER A 343 9.67 -23.91 -5.97
C SER A 343 9.60 -22.44 -5.56
N ALA A 344 9.85 -22.14 -4.28
CA ALA A 344 10.08 -20.78 -3.76
C ALA A 344 10.99 -19.93 -4.67
N ALA A 345 11.99 -20.59 -5.25
CA ALA A 345 12.97 -20.00 -6.15
C ALA A 345 12.33 -19.53 -7.47
N GLU A 346 11.36 -20.25 -8.01
CA GLU A 346 10.65 -19.87 -9.24
C GLU A 346 9.79 -18.62 -9.02
N VAL A 347 9.05 -18.51 -7.90
CA VAL A 347 8.25 -17.32 -7.60
C VAL A 347 9.14 -16.09 -7.40
N ALA A 348 10.24 -16.24 -6.65
CA ALA A 348 11.22 -15.17 -6.48
C ALA A 348 11.88 -14.78 -7.81
N GLN A 349 12.12 -15.75 -8.70
CA GLN A 349 12.66 -15.51 -10.04
C GLN A 349 11.68 -14.73 -10.92
N VAL A 350 10.38 -15.06 -10.90
CA VAL A 350 9.35 -14.31 -11.64
C VAL A 350 9.33 -12.85 -11.20
N ALA A 351 9.30 -12.59 -9.88
CA ALA A 351 9.30 -11.23 -9.35
C ALA A 351 10.57 -10.46 -9.76
N ALA A 352 11.73 -11.12 -9.72
CA ALA A 352 13.00 -10.53 -10.16
C ALA A 352 13.00 -10.21 -11.66
N VAL A 353 12.49 -11.11 -12.51
CA VAL A 353 12.39 -10.88 -13.96
C VAL A 353 11.46 -9.71 -14.25
N VAL A 354 10.28 -9.64 -13.64
CA VAL A 354 9.35 -8.51 -13.80
C VAL A 354 10.01 -7.19 -13.40
N ALA A 355 10.76 -7.16 -12.29
CA ALA A 355 11.47 -5.96 -11.85
C ALA A 355 12.54 -5.52 -12.86
N VAL A 356 13.35 -6.46 -13.37
CA VAL A 356 14.37 -6.18 -14.38
C VAL A 356 13.75 -5.68 -15.69
N GLU A 357 12.65 -6.29 -16.11
CA GLU A 357 11.91 -5.87 -17.31
C GLU A 357 11.38 -4.44 -17.17
N LEU A 358 10.74 -4.11 -16.05
CA LEU A 358 10.25 -2.75 -15.79
C LEU A 358 11.38 -1.72 -15.79
N LEU A 359 12.53 -2.04 -15.18
CA LEU A 359 13.70 -1.16 -15.20
C LEU A 359 14.23 -0.95 -16.62
N GLY A 360 14.28 -2.00 -17.43
CA GLY A 360 14.67 -1.92 -18.83
C GLY A 360 13.71 -1.06 -19.66
N CYS A 361 12.40 -1.24 -19.46
CA CYS A 361 11.37 -0.40 -20.07
C CYS A 361 11.52 1.07 -19.66
N TYR A 362 11.65 1.38 -18.37
CA TYR A 362 11.81 2.75 -17.90
C TYR A 362 13.11 3.40 -18.37
N ALA A 363 14.20 2.65 -18.48
CA ALA A 363 15.44 3.16 -19.06
C ALA A 363 15.27 3.51 -20.54
N LEU A 364 14.55 2.68 -21.30
CA LEU A 364 14.22 2.95 -22.70
C LEU A 364 13.32 4.19 -22.83
N ILE A 365 12.25 4.27 -22.02
CA ILE A 365 11.32 5.41 -21.99
C ILE A 365 12.03 6.70 -21.58
N GLY A 366 12.89 6.64 -20.56
CA GLY A 366 13.68 7.79 -20.11
C GLY A 366 14.65 8.29 -21.19
N ARG A 367 15.18 7.40 -22.03
CA ARG A 367 16.08 7.78 -23.13
C ARG A 367 15.35 8.34 -24.34
N LEU A 368 14.25 7.73 -24.76
CA LEU A 368 13.50 8.17 -25.95
C LEU A 368 12.54 9.32 -25.65
N GLY A 369 12.09 9.45 -24.40
CA GLY A 369 11.05 10.38 -23.96
C GLY A 369 9.65 9.78 -24.02
N ARG A 370 8.72 10.37 -23.27
CA ARG A 370 7.28 10.04 -23.30
C ARG A 370 6.61 10.76 -24.46
N GLY A 371 5.58 10.16 -25.05
CA GLY A 371 4.94 10.71 -26.24
C GLY A 371 3.59 10.07 -26.59
N ALA A 372 3.30 10.00 -27.88
CA ALA A 372 2.06 9.44 -28.39
C ALA A 372 2.16 7.90 -28.47
N VAL A 373 1.29 7.21 -27.75
CA VAL A 373 1.24 5.74 -27.69
C VAL A 373 0.09 5.25 -28.57
N TYR A 374 0.40 4.38 -29.51
CA TYR A 374 -0.55 3.79 -30.45
C TYR A 374 -0.77 2.32 -30.15
N PHE A 375 -2.04 1.96 -30.00
CA PHE A 375 -2.51 0.60 -29.88
C PHE A 375 -3.32 0.24 -31.12
N GLY A 376 -3.24 -1.00 -31.58
CA GLY A 376 -3.97 -1.43 -32.77
C GLY A 376 -3.71 -2.90 -33.12
N SER A 377 -4.46 -3.41 -34.10
CA SER A 377 -4.39 -4.82 -34.48
C SER A 377 -3.02 -5.22 -35.04
N ALA A 378 -2.45 -6.29 -34.49
CA ALA A 378 -1.31 -6.99 -35.09
C ALA A 378 -1.67 -7.76 -36.38
N ARG A 379 -2.97 -7.98 -36.65
CA ARG A 379 -3.48 -8.77 -37.79
C ARG A 379 -3.87 -7.92 -39.00
N LEU A 380 -4.12 -6.62 -38.83
CA LEU A 380 -4.44 -5.73 -39.94
C LEU A 380 -3.13 -5.26 -40.59
N ALA A 381 -2.73 -5.95 -41.66
CA ALA A 381 -1.46 -5.72 -42.37
C ALA A 381 -1.53 -4.55 -43.37
N GLN A 382 -0.47 -4.33 -44.15
CA GLN A 382 -0.34 -3.22 -45.10
C GLN A 382 -1.44 -3.15 -46.16
N GLY A 383 -2.07 -4.27 -46.52
CA GLY A 383 -3.22 -4.29 -47.43
C GLY A 383 -4.58 -3.95 -46.79
N SER A 384 -4.61 -3.63 -45.50
CA SER A 384 -5.82 -3.19 -44.80
C SER A 384 -6.21 -1.76 -45.22
N PRO A 385 -7.50 -1.43 -45.35
CA PRO A 385 -7.96 -0.07 -45.69
C PRO A 385 -7.59 1.01 -44.64
N TYR A 386 -7.08 0.58 -43.48
CA TYR A 386 -6.69 1.43 -42.37
C TYR A 386 -5.18 1.71 -42.31
N TRP A 387 -4.36 1.06 -43.14
CA TRP A 387 -2.90 1.15 -43.02
C TRP A 387 -2.38 2.55 -43.32
N SER A 388 -2.70 3.10 -44.50
CA SER A 388 -2.17 4.41 -44.88
C SER A 388 -2.73 5.51 -43.99
N ARG A 389 -3.99 5.36 -43.51
CA ARG A 389 -4.58 6.27 -42.54
C ARG A 389 -3.80 6.27 -41.22
N ALA A 390 -3.40 5.11 -40.71
CA ALA A 390 -2.59 5.00 -39.50
C ALA A 390 -1.18 5.57 -39.66
N VAL A 391 -0.51 5.33 -40.80
CA VAL A 391 0.80 5.92 -41.09
C VAL A 391 0.70 7.45 -41.12
N ARG A 392 -0.25 8.00 -41.88
CA ARG A 392 -0.42 9.46 -42.01
C ARG A 392 -0.86 10.11 -40.71
N LEU A 393 -1.74 9.47 -39.94
CA LEU A 393 -2.13 9.96 -38.62
C LEU A 393 -0.90 10.10 -37.73
N ALA A 394 -0.10 9.04 -37.60
CA ALA A 394 1.06 9.05 -36.72
C ALA A 394 2.12 10.06 -37.16
N GLU A 395 2.32 10.24 -38.47
CA GLU A 395 3.20 11.26 -39.02
C GLU A 395 2.73 12.68 -38.64
N ARG A 396 1.46 13.02 -38.90
CA ARG A 396 0.92 14.36 -38.64
C ARG A 396 0.81 14.66 -37.14
N VAL A 397 0.43 13.68 -36.32
CA VAL A 397 0.43 13.82 -34.85
C VAL A 397 1.85 14.06 -34.34
N SER A 398 2.85 13.37 -34.88
CA SER A 398 4.26 13.58 -34.51
C SER A 398 4.75 14.97 -34.89
N GLN A 399 4.36 15.47 -36.07
CA GLN A 399 4.66 16.85 -36.50
C GLN A 399 3.99 17.90 -35.61
N LEU A 400 2.74 17.67 -35.19
CA LEU A 400 2.00 18.58 -34.32
C LEU A 400 2.55 18.60 -32.88
N LEU A 401 2.73 17.42 -32.27
CA LEU A 401 3.13 17.32 -30.88
C LEU A 401 4.64 17.47 -30.67
N GLY A 402 5.45 17.07 -31.66
CA GLY A 402 6.90 16.99 -31.53
C GLY A 402 7.37 15.91 -30.55
N SER A 403 6.49 14.95 -30.23
CA SER A 403 6.73 13.90 -29.24
C SER A 403 7.14 12.57 -29.88
N PRO A 404 7.85 11.69 -29.16
CA PRO A 404 8.10 10.32 -29.59
C PRO A 404 6.83 9.53 -29.92
N VAL A 405 6.96 8.51 -30.77
CA VAL A 405 5.92 7.51 -31.05
C VAL A 405 6.23 6.23 -30.31
N TRP A 406 5.23 5.66 -29.63
CA TRP A 406 5.33 4.41 -28.91
C TRP A 406 4.30 3.41 -29.40
N THR A 407 4.71 2.15 -29.56
CA THR A 407 3.80 1.05 -29.90
C THR A 407 4.20 -0.24 -29.16
N GLY A 408 3.41 -1.30 -29.31
CA GLY A 408 3.79 -2.64 -28.89
C GLY A 408 4.93 -3.28 -29.70
N GLY A 409 5.44 -2.60 -30.73
CA GLY A 409 6.59 -3.04 -31.51
C GLY A 409 6.37 -4.33 -32.30
N GLY A 410 5.12 -4.75 -32.49
CA GLY A 410 4.69 -5.90 -33.30
C GLY A 410 4.24 -5.50 -34.72
N PRO A 411 3.71 -6.45 -35.53
CA PRO A 411 3.26 -6.16 -36.90
C PRO A 411 1.94 -5.38 -36.94
N GLY A 412 1.40 -5.18 -38.16
CA GLY A 412 0.09 -4.56 -38.37
C GLY A 412 0.05 -3.07 -38.03
N MET A 413 -1.04 -2.62 -37.39
CA MET A 413 -1.26 -1.19 -37.09
C MET A 413 -0.17 -0.57 -36.21
N MET A 414 0.50 -1.36 -35.37
CA MET A 414 1.66 -0.89 -34.59
C MET A 414 2.85 -0.53 -35.50
N ARG A 415 3.10 -1.33 -36.54
CA ARG A 415 4.12 -1.03 -37.54
C ARG A 415 3.74 0.21 -38.35
N ALA A 416 2.48 0.33 -38.75
CA ALA A 416 1.98 1.51 -39.46
C ALA A 416 2.22 2.82 -38.67
N ALA A 417 1.84 2.85 -37.39
CA ALA A 417 2.08 4.01 -36.54
C ALA A 417 3.57 4.31 -36.35
N SER A 418 4.39 3.27 -36.14
CA SER A 418 5.83 3.42 -36.01
C SER A 418 6.46 4.00 -37.28
N GLU A 419 6.00 3.57 -38.45
CA GLU A 419 6.44 4.10 -39.75
C GLU A 419 6.09 5.59 -39.90
N GLY A 420 4.90 6.01 -39.49
CA GLY A 420 4.53 7.43 -39.47
C GLY A 420 5.45 8.28 -38.59
N GLY A 421 5.81 7.78 -37.39
CA GLY A 421 6.78 8.43 -36.52
C GLY A 421 8.17 8.55 -37.15
N LEU A 422 8.64 7.49 -37.83
CA LEU A 422 9.92 7.51 -38.54
C LEU A 422 9.92 8.54 -39.68
N ARG A 423 8.82 8.65 -40.44
CA ARG A 423 8.66 9.67 -41.51
C ARG A 423 8.70 11.09 -40.96
N ALA A 424 8.15 11.32 -39.76
CA ALA A 424 8.20 12.60 -39.08
C ALA A 424 9.58 12.91 -38.45
N GLY A 425 10.51 11.95 -38.44
CA GLY A 425 11.85 12.14 -37.86
C GLY A 425 11.88 12.22 -36.33
N VAL A 426 10.83 11.75 -35.65
CA VAL A 426 10.78 11.69 -34.18
C VAL A 426 11.33 10.36 -33.65
N PRO A 427 11.73 10.27 -32.37
CA PRO A 427 12.07 8.98 -31.76
C PRO A 427 10.89 8.01 -31.81
N VAL A 428 11.14 6.74 -32.15
CA VAL A 428 10.11 5.69 -32.22
C VAL A 428 10.52 4.53 -31.34
N GLY A 429 9.68 4.17 -30.37
CA GLY A 429 9.92 3.13 -29.38
C GLY A 429 8.93 1.97 -29.45
N GLY A 430 9.38 0.76 -29.09
CA GLY A 430 8.54 -0.44 -29.03
C GLY A 430 8.69 -1.23 -27.73
N ILE A 431 7.57 -1.57 -27.07
CA ILE A 431 7.57 -2.53 -25.96
C ILE A 431 6.97 -3.85 -26.42
N ARG A 432 7.84 -4.80 -26.75
CA ARG A 432 7.52 -6.07 -27.41
C ARG A 432 7.10 -7.15 -26.42
N ILE A 433 6.39 -8.14 -26.94
CA ILE A 433 6.23 -9.47 -26.32
C ILE A 433 6.64 -10.53 -27.34
N SER A 434 7.12 -11.69 -26.87
CA SER A 434 7.66 -12.72 -27.77
C SER A 434 6.66 -13.25 -28.81
N ARG A 435 5.38 -13.32 -28.47
CA ARG A 435 4.32 -13.77 -29.38
C ARG A 435 3.17 -12.78 -29.46
N GLU A 436 2.89 -12.29 -30.66
CA GLU A 436 1.81 -11.35 -30.93
C GLU A 436 0.92 -11.91 -32.04
N ALA A 437 -0.36 -12.17 -31.73
CA ALA A 437 -1.33 -12.74 -32.68
C ALA A 437 -0.86 -14.01 -33.44
N GLY A 438 0.04 -14.81 -32.86
CA GLY A 438 0.60 -16.01 -33.48
C GLY A 438 1.94 -15.79 -34.19
N THR A 439 2.35 -14.53 -34.38
CA THR A 439 3.67 -14.16 -34.93
C THR A 439 4.71 -14.13 -33.82
N ASN A 440 5.89 -14.71 -34.09
CA ASN A 440 7.05 -14.52 -33.22
C ASN A 440 7.73 -13.18 -33.56
N VAL A 441 7.55 -12.21 -32.67
CA VAL A 441 8.02 -10.82 -32.84
C VAL A 441 9.56 -10.76 -32.81
N LEU A 442 10.23 -11.76 -32.24
CA LEU A 442 11.69 -11.83 -32.19
C LEU A 442 12.31 -12.31 -33.51
N THR A 443 11.50 -12.89 -34.40
CA THR A 443 11.98 -13.43 -35.68
C THR A 443 11.44 -12.68 -36.90
N MET A 444 10.60 -11.67 -36.68
CA MET A 444 10.14 -10.81 -37.77
C MET A 444 11.24 -9.82 -38.18
N GLU A 445 11.16 -9.31 -39.40
CA GLU A 445 12.04 -8.23 -39.85
C GLU A 445 11.89 -7.00 -38.94
N ASP A 446 13.01 -6.53 -38.40
CA ASP A 446 13.00 -5.41 -37.47
C ASP A 446 12.87 -4.08 -38.24
N TYR A 447 11.75 -3.40 -38.03
CA TYR A 447 11.47 -2.09 -38.59
C TYR A 447 11.75 -0.94 -37.60
N LEU A 448 12.07 -1.27 -36.34
CA LEU A 448 12.40 -0.27 -35.34
C LEU A 448 13.91 0.02 -35.37
N PRO A 449 14.33 1.27 -35.07
CA PRO A 449 15.75 1.59 -34.96
C PRO A 449 16.46 0.71 -33.93
N ALA A 450 17.75 0.44 -34.16
CA ALA A 450 18.55 -0.38 -33.26
C ALA A 450 18.51 0.18 -31.82
N GLY A 451 18.20 -0.70 -30.86
CA GLY A 451 18.06 -0.34 -29.45
C GLY A 451 16.80 0.46 -29.12
N ALA A 452 15.85 0.64 -30.04
CA ALA A 452 14.60 1.36 -29.78
C ALA A 452 13.46 0.46 -29.28
N ALA A 453 13.74 -0.80 -28.98
CA ALA A 453 12.76 -1.74 -28.45
C ALA A 453 13.26 -2.45 -27.19
N PHE A 454 12.31 -2.80 -26.31
CA PHE A 454 12.53 -3.70 -25.18
C PHE A 454 11.51 -4.84 -25.26
N THR A 455 11.94 -6.08 -25.03
CA THR A 455 11.04 -7.25 -25.06
C THR A 455 10.74 -7.71 -23.64
N CYS A 456 9.46 -7.70 -23.27
CA CYS A 456 8.96 -8.27 -22.04
C CYS A 456 8.61 -9.75 -22.20
N THR A 457 8.85 -10.54 -21.17
CA THR A 457 8.34 -11.90 -21.01
C THR A 457 6.89 -11.86 -20.54
N TYR A 458 6.56 -10.92 -19.65
CA TYR A 458 5.25 -10.82 -19.02
C TYR A 458 4.41 -9.66 -19.59
N MET A 459 3.18 -9.97 -19.98
CA MET A 459 2.24 -8.96 -20.50
C MET A 459 1.93 -7.83 -19.50
N PRO A 460 1.78 -8.07 -18.19
CA PRO A 460 1.61 -6.98 -17.22
C PRO A 460 2.74 -5.93 -17.26
N THR A 461 4.00 -6.37 -17.37
CA THR A 461 5.15 -5.46 -17.49
C THR A 461 5.01 -4.57 -18.72
N ARG A 462 4.67 -5.17 -19.86
CA ARG A 462 4.45 -4.45 -21.13
C ARG A 462 3.34 -3.40 -21.01
N LYS A 463 2.21 -3.74 -20.37
CA LYS A 463 1.10 -2.79 -20.18
C LYS A 463 1.49 -1.61 -19.30
N VAL A 464 2.20 -1.86 -18.20
CA VAL A 464 2.72 -0.80 -17.33
C VAL A 464 3.68 0.11 -18.09
N ALA A 465 4.58 -0.45 -18.89
CA ALA A 465 5.53 0.32 -19.69
C ALA A 465 4.85 1.19 -20.77
N LEU A 466 3.89 0.64 -21.53
CA LEU A 466 3.14 1.41 -22.54
C LEU A 466 2.25 2.48 -21.91
N THR A 467 1.70 2.21 -20.72
CA THR A 467 1.02 3.23 -19.92
C THR A 467 2.00 4.34 -19.55
N ASP A 468 3.15 4.03 -18.97
CA ASP A 468 4.15 5.05 -18.59
C ASP A 468 4.68 5.85 -19.79
N ALA A 469 4.86 5.22 -20.95
CA ALA A 469 5.32 5.88 -22.17
C ALA A 469 4.40 7.02 -22.66
N GLY A 470 3.10 6.94 -22.34
CA GLY A 470 2.11 7.98 -22.66
C GLY A 470 1.72 8.87 -21.48
N ALA A 471 2.24 8.61 -20.28
CA ALA A 471 1.89 9.38 -19.10
C ALA A 471 2.49 10.80 -19.17
N ARG A 472 1.73 11.80 -18.70
CA ARG A 472 2.20 13.19 -18.68
C ARG A 472 2.71 13.54 -17.28
N GLN A 473 3.99 13.91 -17.20
CA GLN A 473 4.70 14.21 -15.96
C GLN A 473 5.03 15.70 -15.79
N SER A 474 4.97 16.48 -16.88
CA SER A 474 5.09 17.94 -16.82
C SER A 474 4.14 18.64 -17.81
N PRO A 475 3.79 19.92 -17.59
CA PRO A 475 2.94 20.68 -18.50
C PRO A 475 3.50 20.80 -19.93
N GLU A 476 4.82 20.78 -20.10
CA GLU A 476 5.50 20.93 -21.39
C GLU A 476 5.46 19.62 -22.20
N GLN A 477 5.31 18.48 -21.53
CA GLN A 477 5.17 17.19 -22.21
C GLN A 477 3.82 17.12 -22.93
N ARG A 478 3.89 16.69 -24.19
CA ARG A 478 2.75 16.44 -25.05
C ARG A 478 2.69 14.94 -25.32
N THR A 479 1.68 14.28 -24.77
CA THR A 479 1.47 12.84 -24.89
C THR A 479 0.03 12.55 -25.32
N ALA A 480 -0.25 11.35 -25.79
CA ALA A 480 -1.60 10.94 -26.16
C ALA A 480 -1.68 9.41 -26.21
N TYR A 481 -2.86 8.85 -25.96
CA TYR A 481 -3.15 7.45 -26.26
C TYR A 481 -4.10 7.39 -27.45
N LEU A 482 -3.72 6.66 -28.49
CA LEU A 482 -4.46 6.53 -29.73
C LEU A 482 -4.78 5.05 -29.99
N PHE A 483 -6.06 4.72 -30.11
CA PHE A 483 -6.56 3.38 -30.33
C PHE A 483 -7.03 3.22 -31.78
N LEU A 484 -6.12 2.71 -32.62
CA LEU A 484 -6.36 2.36 -34.02
C LEU A 484 -7.24 1.10 -34.12
N PRO A 485 -7.85 0.81 -35.28
CA PRO A 485 -8.60 -0.42 -35.51
C PRO A 485 -7.87 -1.68 -34.99
N GLY A 486 -8.55 -2.41 -34.12
CA GLY A 486 -7.94 -3.36 -33.19
C GLY A 486 -8.93 -4.30 -32.53
N GLY A 487 -8.50 -5.54 -32.27
CA GLY A 487 -9.31 -6.58 -31.63
C GLY A 487 -9.11 -6.66 -30.11
N LEU A 488 -9.27 -7.87 -29.55
CA LEU A 488 -9.25 -8.10 -28.08
C LEU A 488 -8.00 -7.56 -27.37
N GLY A 489 -6.81 -7.68 -27.96
CA GLY A 489 -5.57 -7.15 -27.35
C GLY A 489 -5.61 -5.62 -27.21
N THR A 490 -6.05 -4.94 -28.26
CA THR A 490 -6.27 -3.49 -28.25
C THR A 490 -7.35 -3.09 -27.25
N MET A 491 -8.40 -3.90 -27.08
CA MET A 491 -9.43 -3.66 -26.07
C MET A 491 -8.93 -3.86 -24.65
N ASP A 492 -8.09 -4.87 -24.37
CA ASP A 492 -7.44 -5.05 -23.06
C ASP A 492 -6.61 -3.82 -22.67
N GLU A 493 -5.88 -3.25 -23.63
CA GLU A 493 -5.12 -2.01 -23.43
C GLU A 493 -6.05 -0.79 -23.26
N LEU A 494 -7.12 -0.67 -24.06
CA LEU A 494 -8.10 0.41 -23.95
C LEU A 494 -8.77 0.45 -22.59
N PHE A 495 -9.34 -0.66 -22.15
CA PHE A 495 -9.99 -0.75 -20.85
C PHE A 495 -9.02 -0.56 -19.69
N SER A 496 -7.74 -0.96 -19.85
CA SER A 496 -6.70 -0.67 -18.86
C SER A 496 -6.48 0.83 -18.69
N ILE A 497 -6.33 1.59 -19.79
CA ILE A 497 -6.15 3.05 -19.71
C ILE A 497 -7.42 3.75 -19.20
N LEU A 498 -8.60 3.36 -19.70
CA LEU A 498 -9.88 3.91 -19.23
C LEU A 498 -10.06 3.73 -17.71
N THR A 499 -9.75 2.54 -17.20
CA THR A 499 -9.82 2.25 -15.76
C THR A 499 -8.85 3.13 -14.96
N LEU A 500 -7.64 3.37 -15.47
CA LEU A 500 -6.66 4.22 -14.79
C LEU A 500 -7.08 5.70 -14.76
N LEU A 501 -7.69 6.21 -15.84
CA LEU A 501 -8.28 7.54 -15.88
C LEU A 501 -9.46 7.63 -14.90
N GLN A 502 -10.36 6.64 -14.91
CA GLN A 502 -11.50 6.56 -14.01
C GLN A 502 -11.09 6.59 -12.52
N LEU A 503 -10.03 5.85 -12.16
CA LEU A 503 -9.51 5.80 -10.80
C LEU A 503 -8.65 7.02 -10.42
N GLY A 504 -8.45 7.98 -11.33
CA GLY A 504 -7.55 9.12 -11.15
C GLY A 504 -6.08 8.72 -10.96
N LYS A 505 -5.70 7.52 -11.41
CA LYS A 505 -4.32 7.00 -11.37
C LYS A 505 -3.48 7.47 -12.55
N LEU A 506 -4.15 7.90 -13.61
CA LEU A 506 -3.59 8.58 -14.77
C LEU A 506 -4.38 9.87 -14.98
N GLY A 507 -3.75 10.94 -15.44
CA GLY A 507 -4.46 12.17 -15.81
C GLY A 507 -4.88 13.10 -14.66
N SER A 508 -4.88 12.64 -13.40
CA SER A 508 -5.47 13.40 -12.27
C SER A 508 -4.77 14.72 -11.94
N ALA A 509 -3.44 14.78 -12.05
CA ALA A 509 -2.67 16.01 -11.88
C ALA A 509 -2.47 16.76 -13.21
N LEU A 510 -2.23 16.01 -14.29
CA LEU A 510 -2.01 16.53 -15.64
C LEU A 510 -2.84 15.68 -16.61
N PRO A 511 -3.93 16.22 -17.18
CA PRO A 511 -4.77 15.47 -18.10
C PRO A 511 -3.98 14.93 -19.30
N VAL A 512 -4.39 13.74 -19.76
CA VAL A 512 -3.80 13.05 -20.93
C VAL A 512 -4.93 12.71 -21.91
N PRO A 513 -4.82 13.07 -23.19
CA PRO A 513 -5.86 12.79 -24.16
C PRO A 513 -5.89 11.30 -24.53
N LEU A 514 -7.09 10.73 -24.55
CA LEU A 514 -7.37 9.39 -25.04
C LEU A 514 -8.26 9.49 -26.28
N LEU A 515 -7.83 8.90 -27.39
CA LEU A 515 -8.54 8.93 -28.66
C LEU A 515 -8.83 7.53 -29.18
N VAL A 516 -10.07 7.28 -29.60
CA VAL A 516 -10.51 6.04 -30.24
C VAL A 516 -10.84 6.34 -31.71
N LEU A 517 -10.13 5.69 -32.63
CA LEU A 517 -10.28 5.92 -34.06
C LEU A 517 -11.36 4.99 -34.62
N ASN A 518 -12.59 5.50 -34.68
CA ASN A 518 -13.76 4.81 -35.21
C ASN A 518 -13.91 5.04 -36.72
N TRP A 519 -12.85 4.72 -37.48
CA TRP A 519 -12.86 4.80 -38.94
C TRP A 519 -13.90 3.85 -39.52
N ASP A 520 -14.73 4.35 -40.43
CA ASP A 520 -15.74 3.57 -41.14
C ASP A 520 -16.68 2.76 -40.22
N GLY A 521 -16.86 3.21 -38.97
CA GLY A 521 -17.70 2.53 -37.98
C GLY A 521 -17.07 1.29 -37.34
N PHE A 522 -15.76 1.07 -37.47
CA PHE A 522 -15.06 -0.12 -36.92
C PHE A 522 -15.38 -0.41 -35.45
N TYR A 523 -15.58 0.64 -34.64
CA TYR A 523 -15.89 0.58 -33.21
C TYR A 523 -17.34 0.94 -32.86
N ASP A 524 -18.28 0.95 -33.81
CA ASP A 524 -19.69 1.26 -33.51
C ASP A 524 -20.27 0.31 -32.44
N GLY A 525 -19.91 -0.98 -32.48
CA GLY A 525 -20.30 -1.95 -31.45
C GLY A 525 -19.70 -1.67 -30.07
N LEU A 526 -18.47 -1.16 -30.00
CA LEU A 526 -17.84 -0.72 -28.75
C LEU A 526 -18.54 0.52 -28.20
N MET A 527 -18.89 1.47 -29.07
CA MET A 527 -19.62 2.68 -28.67
C MET A 527 -21.00 2.33 -28.08
N ALA A 528 -21.71 1.39 -28.72
CA ALA A 528 -22.97 0.87 -28.19
C ALA A 528 -22.81 0.19 -26.81
N LEU A 529 -21.71 -0.55 -26.61
CA LEU A 529 -21.40 -1.17 -25.32
C LEU A 529 -21.13 -0.14 -24.21
N LEU A 530 -20.30 0.88 -24.50
CA LEU A 530 -20.01 1.95 -23.54
C LEU A 530 -21.28 2.73 -23.18
N GLN A 531 -22.16 2.97 -24.16
CA GLN A 531 -23.46 3.57 -23.91
C GLN A 531 -24.34 2.70 -22.99
N ALA A 532 -24.36 1.38 -23.18
CA ALA A 532 -25.11 0.49 -22.30
C ALA A 532 -24.58 0.49 -20.85
N PHE A 533 -23.27 0.69 -20.64
CA PHE A 533 -22.70 0.87 -19.31
C PHE A 533 -23.16 2.17 -18.64
N ASP A 534 -23.24 3.26 -19.39
CA ASP A 534 -23.76 4.55 -18.89
C ASP A 534 -25.25 4.44 -18.53
N GLU A 535 -26.06 3.87 -19.44
CA GLU A 535 -27.50 3.69 -19.23
C GLU A 535 -27.84 2.77 -18.04
N SER A 536 -26.99 1.79 -17.76
CA SER A 536 -27.14 0.89 -16.61
C SER A 536 -26.58 1.44 -15.30
N GLY A 537 -25.87 2.57 -15.34
CA GLY A 537 -25.19 3.16 -14.18
C GLY A 537 -23.90 2.44 -13.78
N ALA A 538 -23.40 1.52 -14.62
CA ALA A 538 -22.11 0.85 -14.45
C ALA A 538 -20.91 1.76 -14.81
N LEU A 539 -21.18 2.86 -15.50
CA LEU A 539 -20.22 3.89 -15.90
C LEU A 539 -20.92 5.25 -15.74
N ARG A 540 -20.22 6.28 -15.26
CA ARG A 540 -20.78 7.63 -15.23
C ARG A 540 -20.41 8.34 -16.52
N ALA A 541 -21.35 9.04 -17.14
CA ALA A 541 -21.08 9.88 -18.32
C ALA A 541 -19.86 10.80 -18.17
N SER A 542 -19.54 11.31 -16.97
CA SER A 542 -18.34 12.13 -16.72
C SER A 542 -17.02 11.38 -16.89
N GLU A 543 -17.00 10.07 -16.72
CA GLU A 543 -15.80 9.22 -16.81
C GLU A 543 -15.43 8.92 -18.28
N VAL A 544 -16.37 9.04 -19.21
CA VAL A 544 -16.17 8.81 -20.65
C VAL A 544 -16.02 10.11 -21.44
N ARG A 545 -16.39 11.25 -20.87
CA ARG A 545 -16.25 12.57 -21.51
C ARG A 545 -14.82 12.93 -21.91
N GLU A 546 -13.83 12.29 -21.31
CA GLU A 546 -12.41 12.49 -21.63
C GLU A 546 -11.94 11.67 -22.85
N VAL A 547 -12.78 10.76 -23.36
CA VAL A 547 -12.51 9.96 -24.55
C VAL A 547 -12.98 10.70 -25.79
N MET A 548 -12.04 11.03 -26.68
CA MET A 548 -12.36 11.56 -28.01
C MET A 548 -12.57 10.40 -28.98
N VAL A 549 -13.74 10.31 -29.59
CA VAL A 549 -14.01 9.35 -30.68
C VAL A 549 -13.87 10.11 -31.99
N ALA A 550 -12.89 9.74 -32.80
CA ALA A 550 -12.61 10.39 -34.07
C ALA A 550 -12.95 9.47 -35.25
N ARG A 551 -13.56 10.04 -36.29
CA ARG A 551 -13.91 9.38 -37.55
C ARG A 551 -12.90 9.70 -38.67
N THR A 552 -12.07 10.72 -38.51
CA THR A 552 -11.03 11.12 -39.47
C THR A 552 -9.72 11.50 -38.78
N ASN A 553 -8.62 11.57 -39.53
CA ASN A 553 -7.34 12.05 -38.96
C ASN A 553 -7.38 13.54 -38.61
N ASP A 554 -8.12 14.35 -39.36
CA ASP A 554 -8.24 15.78 -39.09
C ASP A 554 -8.95 16.04 -37.76
N GLU A 555 -9.99 15.27 -37.41
CA GLU A 555 -10.66 15.36 -36.10
C GLU A 555 -9.69 15.11 -34.93
N VAL A 556 -8.74 14.18 -35.10
CA VAL A 556 -7.70 13.91 -34.10
C VAL A 556 -6.76 15.12 -33.95
N LEU A 557 -6.29 15.67 -35.06
CA LEU A 557 -5.35 16.79 -35.07
C LEU A 557 -5.99 18.06 -34.51
N GLU A 558 -7.24 18.35 -34.87
CA GLU A 558 -8.01 19.45 -34.30
C GLU A 558 -8.16 19.31 -32.78
N TYR A 559 -8.51 18.11 -32.30
CA TYR A 559 -8.67 17.85 -30.87
C TYR A 559 -7.35 18.05 -30.12
N LEU A 560 -6.26 17.45 -30.61
CA LEU A 560 -4.94 17.55 -29.98
C LEU A 560 -4.40 18.98 -30.01
N ALA A 561 -4.60 19.71 -31.11
CA ALA A 561 -4.21 21.10 -31.22
C ALA A 561 -4.94 21.97 -30.19
N ARG A 562 -6.26 21.80 -30.04
CA ARG A 562 -7.03 22.51 -29.00
C ARG A 562 -6.62 22.10 -27.58
N PHE A 563 -6.40 20.81 -27.33
CA PHE A 563 -6.01 20.30 -26.03
C PHE A 563 -4.67 20.87 -25.55
N TYR A 564 -3.71 21.04 -26.47
CA TYR A 564 -2.37 21.54 -26.18
C TYR A 564 -2.15 23.02 -26.50
N ASP A 565 -3.21 23.76 -26.86
CA ASP A 565 -3.13 25.17 -27.28
C ASP A 565 -2.12 25.42 -28.41
N LEU A 566 -2.21 24.61 -29.47
CA LEU A 566 -1.36 24.65 -30.65
C LEU A 566 -2.15 25.12 -31.87
N PRO A 567 -1.46 25.67 -32.90
CA PRO A 567 -2.09 25.93 -34.19
C PRO A 567 -2.68 24.65 -34.80
N VAL A 568 -3.92 24.73 -35.26
CA VAL A 568 -4.56 23.63 -35.98
C VAL A 568 -3.89 23.46 -37.33
N PRO A 569 -3.39 22.25 -37.69
CA PRO A 569 -2.83 21.98 -39.00
C PRO A 569 -3.86 22.14 -40.13
N ASP A 570 -3.40 22.46 -41.34
CA ASP A 570 -4.27 22.48 -42.51
C ASP A 570 -4.92 21.09 -42.73
N PRO A 571 -6.24 21.04 -43.04
CA PRO A 571 -6.94 19.78 -43.22
C PRO A 571 -6.42 19.03 -44.46
N GLU A 572 -6.35 17.70 -44.35
CA GLU A 572 -5.92 16.82 -45.43
C GLU A 572 -6.88 15.62 -45.46
N PRO A 573 -7.46 15.28 -46.63
CA PRO A 573 -8.35 14.13 -46.73
C PRO A 573 -7.61 12.86 -46.33
N ASP A 574 -8.30 11.97 -45.61
CA ASP A 574 -7.72 10.69 -45.23
C ASP A 574 -7.29 9.91 -46.48
N PRO A 575 -6.09 9.31 -46.49
CA PRO A 575 -5.65 8.52 -47.63
C PRO A 575 -6.62 7.35 -47.85
N ILE A 576 -6.95 7.13 -49.12
CA ILE A 576 -7.81 6.03 -49.57
C ILE A 576 -6.89 4.93 -50.09
N ASP A 577 -6.86 3.79 -49.40
CA ASP A 577 -6.17 2.59 -49.88
C ASP A 577 -7.06 1.92 -50.95
N GLY A 578 -6.81 2.22 -52.24
CA GLY A 578 -7.49 1.57 -53.37
C GLY A 578 -7.72 2.40 -54.63
N ASP A 579 -6.67 2.60 -55.43
CA ASP A 579 -6.66 2.50 -56.91
C ASP A 579 -5.19 2.36 -57.34
N GLY A 580 -4.88 1.38 -58.19
CA GLY A 580 -3.51 1.05 -58.55
C GLY A 580 -2.81 2.19 -59.29
N ASP A 581 -1.83 2.83 -58.65
CA ASP A 581 -0.89 3.71 -59.33
C ASP A 581 0.25 2.88 -59.96
N GLY A 582 0.27 2.88 -61.28
CA GLY A 582 1.34 2.32 -62.08
C GLY A 582 2.65 3.08 -61.91
N ASN A 583 3.68 2.38 -61.45
CA ASN A 583 4.98 2.25 -62.13
C ASN A 583 6.01 1.59 -61.19
N GLY A 584 6.38 0.35 -61.51
CA GLY A 584 7.49 -0.37 -60.89
C GLY A 584 7.41 -1.89 -61.08
N GLU A 585 7.88 -2.40 -62.22
CA GLU A 585 8.17 -3.83 -62.51
C GLU A 585 9.11 -4.44 -61.44
N SER A 586 9.15 -5.71 -60.99
CA SER A 586 8.66 -7.07 -61.40
C SER A 586 8.96 -8.09 -60.23
N PRO A 587 8.88 -9.44 -60.37
CA PRO A 587 7.73 -10.33 -60.58
C PRO A 587 7.63 -11.50 -59.53
N LEU A 588 6.60 -12.37 -59.68
CA LEU A 588 6.36 -13.69 -59.02
C LEU A 588 5.63 -13.59 -57.66
N ASP A 589 4.60 -14.37 -57.32
CA ASP A 589 4.06 -15.63 -57.85
C ASP A 589 2.55 -15.73 -57.54
N SER A 590 1.88 -16.53 -58.35
CA SER A 590 0.47 -16.90 -58.37
C SER A 590 -0.10 -17.47 -57.05
N ALA A 591 -1.32 -17.05 -56.68
CA ALA A 591 -2.31 -17.88 -55.99
C ALA A 591 -3.70 -17.21 -55.93
N GLU A 592 -4.62 -17.77 -56.72
CA GLU A 592 -6.06 -17.97 -56.50
C GLU A 592 -6.90 -16.90 -55.77
N GLU A 593 -7.78 -16.25 -56.54
CA GLU A 593 -9.00 -15.61 -56.04
C GLU A 593 -9.90 -16.63 -55.32
N PRO A 594 -10.58 -16.24 -54.22
CA PRO A 594 -11.89 -16.78 -53.92
C PRO A 594 -12.99 -15.79 -54.29
N ALA A 595 -13.92 -16.33 -55.05
CA ALA A 595 -15.16 -15.77 -55.55
C ALA A 595 -15.93 -14.91 -54.54
N ALA A 596 -16.49 -13.81 -55.06
CA ALA A 596 -17.65 -13.15 -54.52
C ALA A 596 -18.79 -14.16 -54.31
N ALA A 597 -19.27 -14.29 -53.07
CA ALA A 597 -20.51 -15.00 -52.77
C ALA A 597 -21.54 -13.98 -52.28
N ALA A 598 -22.63 -13.96 -53.03
CA ALA A 598 -23.77 -13.06 -52.89
C ALA A 598 -24.48 -13.20 -51.55
N ALA A 599 -25.04 -12.09 -51.09
CA ALA A 599 -26.04 -12.04 -50.05
C ALA A 599 -27.24 -12.92 -50.42
N THR A 600 -27.58 -13.85 -49.54
CA THR A 600 -28.90 -14.50 -49.51
C THR A 600 -29.43 -14.40 -48.08
N ASP A 601 -30.63 -13.82 -47.97
CA ASP A 601 -31.46 -13.81 -46.79
C ASP A 601 -31.55 -15.20 -46.15
N GLY A 602 -31.28 -15.28 -44.85
CA GLY A 602 -31.26 -16.52 -44.09
C GLY A 602 -31.52 -16.28 -42.60
N ASP A 603 -32.80 -16.32 -42.26
CA ASP A 603 -33.45 -16.64 -40.98
C ASP A 603 -32.65 -16.50 -39.67
N ALA A 604 -33.12 -15.54 -38.85
CA ALA A 604 -32.69 -15.30 -37.49
C ALA A 604 -33.33 -16.32 -36.52
N SER A 605 -32.80 -17.54 -36.47
CA SER A 605 -33.05 -18.45 -35.35
C SER A 605 -32.04 -19.60 -35.35
N ASP A 606 -30.90 -19.44 -34.66
CA ASP A 606 -30.22 -20.52 -33.90
C ASP A 606 -28.87 -20.05 -33.31
N VAL A 607 -28.89 -19.09 -32.38
CA VAL A 607 -27.73 -18.79 -31.51
C VAL A 607 -28.18 -18.64 -30.04
N GLY A 608 -29.18 -19.44 -29.64
CA GLY A 608 -29.80 -19.38 -28.32
C GLY A 608 -29.43 -20.52 -27.36
N ASP A 609 -28.82 -21.61 -27.84
CA ASP A 609 -28.86 -22.90 -27.12
C ASP A 609 -27.50 -23.54 -26.79
N ARG A 610 -26.52 -22.73 -26.32
CA ARG A 610 -25.29 -23.29 -25.70
C ARG A 610 -24.86 -22.67 -24.36
N LEU A 611 -25.76 -21.97 -23.67
CA LEU A 611 -25.50 -21.46 -22.31
C LEU A 611 -26.71 -21.66 -21.39
N ARG A 612 -27.18 -22.91 -21.25
CA ARG A 612 -28.10 -23.29 -20.16
C ARG A 612 -27.83 -24.70 -19.67
N HIS A 613 -26.80 -24.86 -18.86
CA HIS A 613 -26.79 -25.83 -17.77
C HIS A 613 -25.79 -25.33 -16.73
N LEU A 614 -26.31 -24.74 -15.64
CA LEU A 614 -25.80 -24.78 -14.27
C LEU A 614 -26.70 -23.88 -13.39
N SER A 615 -27.78 -24.46 -12.92
CA SER A 615 -28.59 -24.11 -11.74
C SER A 615 -28.90 -25.49 -11.14
N THR A 616 -28.74 -25.81 -9.86
CA THR A 616 -28.74 -25.04 -8.61
C THR A 616 -28.18 -25.98 -7.52
N ASP A 617 -27.98 -25.42 -6.32
CA ASP A 617 -27.89 -26.09 -5.02
C ASP A 617 -26.52 -26.60 -4.54
N GLY A 618 -25.87 -25.69 -3.81
CA GLY A 618 -24.91 -26.01 -2.77
C GLY A 618 -24.72 -24.74 -1.95
N ALA A 619 -25.36 -24.66 -0.79
CA ALA A 619 -25.14 -23.61 0.19
C ALA A 619 -23.64 -23.57 0.55
N GLY A 620 -22.91 -22.68 -0.12
CA GLY A 620 -21.52 -22.38 0.20
C GLY A 620 -21.43 -21.75 1.59
N PRO A 621 -20.30 -21.89 2.30
CA PRO A 621 -20.12 -21.23 3.57
C PRO A 621 -20.36 -19.74 3.38
N SER A 622 -21.21 -19.16 4.24
CA SER A 622 -21.33 -17.70 4.40
C SER A 622 -19.94 -17.08 4.29
N PRO A 623 -19.73 -16.01 3.51
CA PRO A 623 -18.45 -15.31 3.56
C PRO A 623 -18.18 -14.98 5.02
N SER A 624 -17.06 -15.47 5.55
CA SER A 624 -16.55 -15.04 6.84
C SER A 624 -16.59 -13.51 6.84
N PRO A 625 -17.15 -12.86 7.88
CA PRO A 625 -17.14 -11.41 7.92
C PRO A 625 -15.71 -10.90 7.69
N PRO A 626 -15.52 -9.79 6.97
CA PRO A 626 -14.19 -9.26 6.71
C PRO A 626 -13.44 -9.10 8.04
N LEU A 627 -12.20 -9.60 8.07
CA LEU A 627 -11.31 -9.57 9.22
C LEU A 627 -11.02 -8.12 9.62
N THR A 628 -11.89 -7.57 10.46
CA THR A 628 -11.84 -6.17 10.89
C THR A 628 -11.36 -6.12 12.34
N ALA A 629 -10.38 -5.26 12.62
CA ALA A 629 -9.90 -5.03 13.98
C ALA A 629 -10.43 -3.68 14.51
N VAL A 630 -10.80 -3.65 15.79
CA VAL A 630 -11.10 -2.41 16.51
C VAL A 630 -9.92 -2.05 17.38
N ALA A 631 -9.40 -0.85 17.24
CA ALA A 631 -8.51 -0.27 18.23
C ALA A 631 -9.31 0.69 19.12
N VAL A 632 -9.41 0.39 20.43
CA VAL A 632 -10.03 1.35 21.37
C VAL A 632 -8.96 2.25 21.96
N ALA A 633 -9.08 3.53 21.67
CA ALA A 633 -8.18 4.57 22.15
C ALA A 633 -8.74 5.28 23.40
N ALA A 634 -7.90 5.34 24.43
CA ALA A 634 -8.08 6.30 25.51
C ALA A 634 -7.52 7.65 25.03
N ALA A 635 -8.37 8.67 24.87
CA ALA A 635 -8.04 10.06 24.52
C ALA A 635 -6.75 10.20 23.68
N ASP A 636 -6.86 10.06 22.36
CA ASP A 636 -5.68 9.87 21.52
C ASP A 636 -4.64 10.97 21.64
N VAL A 637 -3.40 10.52 21.74
CA VAL A 637 -2.26 11.31 22.12
C VAL A 637 -1.48 11.69 20.88
N GLY A 638 -1.64 12.94 20.43
CA GLY A 638 -0.80 13.51 19.40
C GLY A 638 0.64 13.69 19.88
N ARG A 639 1.59 13.30 19.02
CA ARG A 639 3.04 13.53 19.08
C ARG A 639 3.91 12.41 19.68
N ALA A 640 4.84 11.98 18.83
CA ALA A 640 6.16 11.47 19.15
C ALA A 640 7.17 12.61 18.89
N ALA A 641 8.15 12.78 19.76
CA ALA A 641 9.32 13.61 19.52
C ALA A 641 10.59 12.77 19.71
N SER A 642 11.59 13.13 18.94
CA SER A 642 12.89 12.49 18.90
C SER A 642 13.87 13.56 18.42
N GLY A 643 14.69 14.05 19.32
CA GLY A 643 15.67 15.10 19.02
C GLY A 643 17.06 14.49 19.00
N SER A 644 17.73 14.55 17.86
CA SER A 644 19.18 14.36 17.77
C SER A 644 19.85 15.71 17.95
N GLY A 645 20.55 15.89 19.08
CA GLY A 645 21.31 17.11 19.37
C GLY A 645 22.79 16.93 19.07
N SER A 646 23.32 17.69 18.11
CA SER A 646 24.75 18.08 18.12
C SER A 646 24.82 19.60 18.30
N ARG A 647 25.50 20.05 19.36
CA ARG A 647 25.73 21.46 19.67
C ARG A 647 27.03 21.93 19.04
N ALA A 648 26.96 23.02 18.29
CA ALA A 648 28.12 23.82 17.89
C ALA A 648 28.47 24.86 18.96
N SER A 649 29.76 25.14 19.12
CA SER A 649 30.28 26.36 19.75
C SER A 649 31.49 26.91 19.00
N GLY A 650 31.45 28.20 18.63
CA GLY A 650 32.63 29.08 18.70
C GLY A 650 33.47 29.38 17.45
N ARG A 651 33.06 30.43 16.72
CA ARG A 651 33.86 31.52 16.06
C ARG A 651 35.09 31.23 15.16
N ALA A 652 34.93 31.76 13.93
CA ALA A 652 35.80 32.71 13.21
C ALA A 652 36.68 32.22 12.03
N SER A 653 36.43 32.89 10.89
CA SER A 653 37.29 33.18 9.74
C SER A 653 37.52 32.09 8.68
N GLY A 654 37.43 32.50 7.41
CA GLY A 654 37.88 31.72 6.26
C GLY A 654 36.80 31.52 5.21
N ALA A 655 36.69 32.46 4.27
CA ALA A 655 35.94 32.27 3.04
C ALA A 655 36.54 31.11 2.23
N ALA A 656 35.75 30.07 1.98
CA ALA A 656 35.98 29.09 0.93
C ALA A 656 34.64 28.45 0.53
N THR A 657 34.26 28.64 -0.73
CA THR A 657 33.11 28.01 -1.41
C THR A 657 33.16 26.48 -1.33
N PRO A 658 32.08 25.77 -0.94
CA PRO A 658 32.05 24.33 -1.03
C PRO A 658 31.59 23.88 -2.43
N ARG A 659 32.38 22.99 -3.02
CA ARG A 659 32.02 22.17 -4.18
C ARG A 659 30.86 21.25 -3.82
N SER A 660 29.88 21.16 -4.72
CA SER A 660 28.77 20.20 -4.69
C SER A 660 29.30 18.75 -4.69
N ALA A 661 29.07 18.00 -3.63
CA ALA A 661 29.17 16.54 -3.63
C ALA A 661 27.84 15.97 -4.14
N GLY A 662 27.92 15.27 -5.28
CA GLY A 662 26.77 14.72 -5.98
C GLY A 662 26.09 13.59 -5.23
N ALA A 663 24.76 13.54 -5.35
CA ALA A 663 24.00 12.34 -5.11
C ALA A 663 24.48 11.26 -6.09
N HIS A 664 25.12 10.20 -5.57
CA HIS A 664 25.40 9.02 -6.36
C HIS A 664 24.09 8.32 -6.67
N ALA A 665 23.62 8.45 -7.91
CA ALA A 665 22.67 7.53 -8.49
C ALA A 665 23.31 6.14 -8.51
N VAL A 666 22.72 5.21 -7.76
CA VAL A 666 23.11 3.78 -7.78
C VAL A 666 22.81 3.28 -9.19
N SER A 667 23.84 2.82 -9.91
CA SER A 667 23.68 2.34 -11.28
C SER A 667 22.95 0.99 -11.30
N ALA A 668 22.23 0.71 -12.39
CA ALA A 668 21.50 -0.55 -12.58
C ALA A 668 22.41 -1.79 -12.46
N GLU A 669 23.71 -1.67 -12.75
CA GLU A 669 24.71 -2.73 -12.54
C GLU A 669 24.91 -3.09 -11.07
N GLU A 670 24.85 -2.11 -10.17
CA GLU A 670 25.09 -2.32 -8.74
C GLU A 670 23.92 -3.06 -8.05
N VAL A 671 22.71 -2.91 -8.60
CA VAL A 671 21.52 -3.67 -8.20
C VAL A 671 21.60 -5.12 -8.70
N LEU A 672 22.04 -5.34 -9.93
CA LEU A 672 22.19 -6.67 -10.52
C LEU A 672 23.25 -7.52 -9.79
N HIS A 673 24.35 -6.90 -9.32
CA HIS A 673 25.40 -7.62 -8.60
C HIS A 673 24.99 -8.07 -7.18
N ARG A 674 23.96 -7.45 -6.58
CA ARG A 674 23.43 -7.82 -5.25
C ARG A 674 22.40 -8.94 -5.29
N LEU A 675 21.87 -9.27 -6.46
CA LEU A 675 20.84 -10.30 -6.67
C LEU A 675 21.39 -11.63 -7.21
N ALA A 676 22.68 -11.73 -7.51
CA ALA A 676 23.28 -12.98 -7.96
C ALA A 676 23.41 -13.99 -6.79
N PRO A 677 23.01 -15.27 -6.96
CA PRO A 677 23.20 -16.28 -5.94
C PRO A 677 24.70 -16.50 -5.71
N ARG A 678 25.13 -16.40 -4.45
CA ARG A 678 26.51 -16.72 -4.06
C ARG A 678 26.74 -18.22 -4.27
N LYS A 679 27.76 -18.55 -5.07
CA LYS A 679 28.24 -19.93 -5.28
C LYS A 679 28.68 -20.58 -3.98
#